data_AF-A0A9D2NWE8-F1
#
_entry.id   AF-A0A9D2NWE8-F1
#
_cell.length_a   1.000
_cell.length_b   1.000
_cell.length_c   1.000
_cell.angle_alpha   90.00
_cell.angle_beta   90.00
_cell.angle_gamma   90.00
#
_symmetry.space_group_name_H-M   'P 1'
#
loop_
_entity.id
_entity.type
_entity.pdbx_description
1 polymer ?
#
loop_
_entity_poly.entity_id
_entity_poly.type
_entity_poly.pdbx_seq_one_letter_code
_entity_poly.pdbx_strand_id
1 'polypeptide(L)'
;MKRIHIRKPDIKGFFVKIKNLKREDIKRHFQEKKERRQRILEERRSSSRAKKMQPVYKWMNRLSLPLHFLLACVINFLIELISRLSFFEAWNYMVGTPLVFLYNAFLIFATFSIVYLVRRRVFARILLSVFWLFLGTCNGYLLTKRVTPFNAQDLKVLSDALELTGNYFNTFELIMIIIGVVALIFWIVSMWRRGGQFTGKMHRIIALGGVIVSFGACALLTDAAIDRRVISNYFGNIAFAYEDYGFPYCFSASLFNTGINEPSGYSEETMAEISNNGEITKSETGRSEDELPNIIFVQLESFFDPTEVEWLRFSEDPIPNLRKLFSEYSTGYFKVPSVGAGTANTEFEVLTGMSMRFFGPGEYPYKTYAKTKVLESAASALTSLGYGAEALHNNGGNFYSRAQVFNNMGFDHYTSKEFMNILQTTPKGWATDDILVPNIMESMDTTEGQDFVFTISVQGHGDYPTEPTLENPEIIVSGVEDEGKRNAWEYYVNEVYEMDKFVGQLIDAVESRNEPSVIVFYGDHLPTMDLESSDLKSKYLYNTNYVIWDNIGLEKKDGNIASYQIMADVFERLDIHSGTVFNYHQQRQSTKNYLADLELLQYDIMYGEQYVYEESGAPITEGHMVMGVKDAEITEAVSQLDGSYSIYGSNFTKQSKVYINGEKQDTKFLNNTRLELEESELNEGDTVMVAQVGSSNTIFRTSKTYEYRNGSLTEVPEDPDAPENGRQAFVSEEEAEEE
;
A
#
# COMPACT_ATOMS: atom_id res chain seq x y z
N MET A 1 -27.33 -36.18 -27.06
CA MET A 1 -26.89 -34.93 -27.74
C MET A 1 -28.05 -34.32 -28.52
N LYS A 2 -28.58 -33.15 -28.10
CA LYS A 2 -29.49 -32.33 -28.92
C LYS A 2 -28.71 -31.10 -29.39
N ARG A 3 -28.46 -30.99 -30.69
CA ARG A 3 -27.76 -29.85 -31.30
C ARG A 3 -28.59 -28.56 -31.13
N ILE A 4 -28.04 -27.59 -30.42
CA ILE A 4 -28.56 -26.22 -30.38
C ILE A 4 -28.21 -25.55 -31.71
N HIS A 5 -29.20 -25.13 -32.49
CA HIS A 5 -29.01 -24.30 -33.68
C HIS A 5 -28.96 -22.83 -33.25
N ILE A 6 -27.78 -22.23 -33.30
CA ILE A 6 -27.62 -20.77 -33.17
C ILE A 6 -27.80 -20.17 -34.57
N ARG A 7 -28.87 -19.38 -34.76
CA ARG A 7 -29.06 -18.59 -36.00
C ARG A 7 -28.05 -17.44 -36.00
N LYS A 8 -27.29 -17.28 -37.08
CA LYS A 8 -26.46 -16.08 -37.31
C LYS A 8 -27.36 -14.82 -37.33
N PRO A 9 -26.94 -13.71 -36.69
CA PRO A 9 -27.69 -12.47 -36.74
C PRO A 9 -27.65 -11.88 -38.17
N ASP A 10 -28.81 -11.44 -38.67
CA ASP A 10 -28.92 -10.73 -39.94
C ASP A 10 -28.56 -9.25 -39.76
N ILE A 11 -27.26 -8.98 -39.84
CA ILE A 11 -26.68 -7.64 -39.64
C ILE A 11 -27.04 -6.72 -40.82
N LYS A 12 -27.09 -7.22 -42.06
CA LYS A 12 -27.45 -6.42 -43.25
C LYS A 12 -28.93 -6.01 -43.25
N GLY A 13 -29.84 -6.90 -42.87
CA GLY A 13 -31.27 -6.58 -42.73
C GLY A 13 -31.55 -5.55 -41.63
N PHE A 14 -30.72 -5.52 -40.57
CA PHE A 14 -30.84 -4.57 -39.47
C PHE A 14 -30.51 -3.12 -39.90
N PHE A 15 -29.41 -2.91 -40.64
CA PHE A 15 -29.02 -1.58 -41.13
C PHE A 15 -29.96 -1.03 -42.21
N VAL A 16 -30.50 -1.87 -43.10
CA VAL A 16 -31.52 -1.46 -44.09
C VAL A 16 -32.83 -1.04 -43.40
N LYS A 17 -33.18 -1.70 -42.29
CA LYS A 17 -34.36 -1.34 -41.47
C LYS A 17 -34.18 0.02 -40.79
N ILE A 18 -32.98 0.33 -40.31
CA ILE A 18 -32.69 1.60 -39.61
C ILE A 18 -32.71 2.79 -40.58
N LYS A 19 -32.21 2.62 -41.81
CA LYS A 19 -32.14 3.69 -42.83
C LYS A 19 -33.51 4.12 -43.39
N ASN A 20 -34.53 3.26 -43.27
CA ASN A 20 -35.90 3.49 -43.77
C ASN A 20 -36.96 3.68 -42.66
N LEU A 21 -36.55 3.88 -41.40
CA LEU A 21 -37.49 4.13 -40.31
C LEU A 21 -38.15 5.51 -40.45
N LYS A 22 -39.42 5.52 -40.83
CA LYS A 22 -40.23 6.74 -40.80
C LYS A 22 -40.34 7.23 -39.35
N ARG A 23 -40.27 8.56 -39.16
CA ARG A 23 -40.36 9.20 -37.83
C ARG A 23 -41.64 8.80 -37.06
N GLU A 24 -42.69 8.43 -37.80
CA GLU A 24 -43.96 7.92 -37.28
C GLU A 24 -43.85 6.50 -36.72
N ASP A 25 -43.09 5.59 -37.33
CA ASP A 25 -42.89 4.23 -36.82
C ASP A 25 -42.04 4.22 -35.55
N ILE A 26 -41.08 5.14 -35.44
CA ILE A 26 -40.33 5.36 -34.20
C ILE A 26 -41.28 5.86 -33.10
N LYS A 27 -42.13 6.87 -33.39
CA LYS A 27 -43.13 7.36 -32.43
C LYS A 27 -44.11 6.25 -32.01
N ARG A 28 -44.58 5.44 -32.96
CA ARG A 28 -45.49 4.31 -32.71
C ARG A 28 -44.83 3.24 -31.85
N HIS A 29 -43.57 2.88 -32.12
CA HIS A 29 -42.81 1.95 -31.29
C HIS A 29 -42.65 2.43 -29.84
N PHE A 30 -42.37 3.72 -29.63
CA PHE A 30 -42.31 4.29 -28.28
C PHE A 30 -43.68 4.38 -27.60
N GLN A 31 -44.77 4.63 -28.34
CA GLN A 31 -46.15 4.55 -27.84
C GLN A 31 -46.54 3.13 -27.45
N GLU A 32 -46.37 2.15 -28.34
CA GLU A 32 -46.63 0.73 -28.09
C GLU A 32 -45.80 0.20 -26.91
N LYS A 33 -44.53 0.61 -26.80
CA LYS A 33 -43.67 0.30 -25.64
C LYS A 33 -44.20 0.91 -24.35
N LYS A 34 -44.74 2.14 -24.40
CA LYS A 34 -45.35 2.83 -23.25
C LYS A 34 -46.66 2.15 -22.82
N GLU A 35 -47.50 1.76 -23.77
CA GLU A 35 -48.76 1.05 -23.54
C GLU A 35 -48.56 -0.38 -23.04
N ARG A 36 -47.62 -1.13 -23.62
CA ARG A 36 -47.21 -2.46 -23.13
C ARG A 36 -46.70 -2.36 -21.69
N ARG A 37 -45.91 -1.32 -21.39
CA ARG A 37 -45.42 -1.07 -20.04
C ARG A 37 -46.55 -0.68 -19.08
N GLN A 38 -47.55 0.08 -19.52
CA GLN A 38 -48.75 0.39 -18.72
C GLN A 38 -49.57 -0.87 -18.42
N ARG A 39 -49.82 -1.73 -19.41
CA ARG A 39 -50.51 -3.01 -19.20
C ARG A 39 -49.80 -3.90 -18.18
N ILE A 40 -48.47 -4.06 -18.29
CA ILE A 40 -47.67 -4.83 -17.32
C ILE A 40 -47.74 -4.21 -15.91
N LEU A 41 -47.78 -2.88 -15.80
CA LEU A 41 -47.91 -2.19 -14.51
C LEU A 41 -49.33 -2.35 -13.92
N GLU A 42 -50.37 -2.40 -14.74
CA GLU A 42 -51.76 -2.62 -14.34
C GLU A 42 -52.01 -4.07 -13.91
N GLU A 43 -51.46 -5.06 -14.61
CA GLU A 43 -51.47 -6.48 -14.19
C GLU A 43 -50.75 -6.68 -12.85
N ARG A 44 -49.63 -5.99 -12.64
CA ARG A 44 -48.94 -6.01 -11.33
C ARG A 44 -49.79 -5.38 -10.22
N ARG A 45 -50.59 -4.34 -10.51
CA ARG A 45 -51.52 -3.69 -9.56
C ARG A 45 -52.71 -4.57 -9.21
N SER A 46 -53.19 -5.40 -10.13
CA SER A 46 -54.37 -6.24 -9.93
C SER A 46 -54.08 -7.54 -9.17
N SER A 47 -52.80 -7.91 -9.00
CA SER A 47 -52.40 -9.07 -8.20
C SER A 47 -52.89 -8.99 -6.74
N SER A 48 -53.37 -10.11 -6.20
CA SER A 48 -53.90 -10.23 -4.83
C SER A 48 -52.95 -9.65 -3.76
N ARG A 49 -51.64 -9.93 -3.89
CA ARG A 49 -50.59 -9.43 -3.00
C ARG A 49 -50.40 -7.90 -3.10
N ALA A 50 -50.51 -7.31 -4.30
CA ALA A 50 -50.37 -5.88 -4.48
C ALA A 50 -51.55 -5.10 -3.89
N LYS A 51 -52.78 -5.61 -4.01
CA LYS A 51 -53.97 -5.02 -3.38
C LYS A 51 -53.87 -5.06 -1.84
N LYS A 52 -53.38 -6.16 -1.25
CA LYS A 52 -53.18 -6.28 0.20
C LYS A 52 -52.11 -5.31 0.74
N MET A 53 -51.07 -5.02 -0.05
CA MET A 53 -49.96 -4.15 0.36
C MET A 53 -50.17 -2.66 0.03
N GLN A 54 -51.17 -2.29 -0.78
CA GLN A 54 -51.45 -0.88 -1.13
C GLN A 54 -51.57 0.08 0.07
N PRO A 55 -52.34 -0.21 1.13
CA PRO A 55 -52.45 0.69 2.28
C PRO A 55 -51.11 0.84 3.02
N VAL A 56 -50.34 -0.25 3.12
CA VAL A 56 -49.00 -0.25 3.72
C VAL A 56 -48.04 0.63 2.90
N TYR A 57 -48.03 0.50 1.56
CA TYR A 57 -47.19 1.33 0.70
C TYR A 57 -47.54 2.81 0.76
N LYS A 58 -48.82 3.17 0.98
CA LYS A 58 -49.23 4.57 1.14
C LYS A 58 -48.65 5.16 2.43
N TRP A 59 -48.71 4.43 3.54
CA TRP A 59 -48.10 4.83 4.81
C TRP A 59 -46.57 4.87 4.75
N MET A 60 -45.93 3.84 4.17
CA MET A 60 -44.46 3.82 3.99
C MET A 60 -43.95 4.97 3.13
N ASN A 61 -44.73 5.42 2.13
CA ASN A 61 -44.35 6.58 1.33
C ASN A 61 -44.49 7.90 2.13
N ARG A 62 -45.51 8.00 2.99
CA ARG A 62 -45.73 9.18 3.85
C ARG A 62 -44.65 9.32 4.93
N LEU A 63 -44.29 8.22 5.58
CA LEU A 63 -43.24 8.13 6.60
C LEU A 63 -41.87 7.81 5.99
N SER A 64 -41.69 8.05 4.69
CA SER A 64 -40.50 7.55 3.99
C SER A 64 -39.19 8.13 4.52
N LEU A 65 -39.15 9.39 4.96
CA LEU A 65 -37.93 10.00 5.52
C LEU A 65 -37.60 9.45 6.92
N PRO A 66 -38.53 9.41 7.90
CA PRO A 66 -38.27 8.75 9.18
C PRO A 66 -37.86 7.28 9.05
N LEU A 67 -38.52 6.52 8.16
CA LEU A 67 -38.17 5.12 7.91
C LEU A 67 -36.80 4.97 7.22
N HIS A 68 -36.36 5.94 6.41
CA HIS A 68 -35.01 5.95 5.86
C HIS A 68 -33.96 6.21 6.93
N PHE A 69 -34.20 7.17 7.81
CA PHE A 69 -33.27 7.44 8.91
C PHE A 69 -33.19 6.25 9.86
N LEU A 70 -34.34 5.64 10.21
CA LEU A 70 -34.36 4.39 10.98
C LEU A 70 -33.58 3.26 10.30
N LEU A 71 -33.74 3.09 8.99
CA LEU A 71 -32.96 2.11 8.22
C LEU A 71 -31.46 2.43 8.26
N ALA A 72 -31.07 3.71 8.19
CA ALA A 72 -29.69 4.12 8.31
C ALA A 72 -29.12 3.81 9.71
N CYS A 73 -29.89 4.03 10.78
CA CYS A 73 -29.50 3.61 12.13
C CYS A 73 -29.33 2.09 12.23
N VAL A 74 -30.25 1.31 11.66
CA VAL A 74 -30.14 -0.17 11.66
C VAL A 74 -28.90 -0.63 10.91
N ILE A 75 -28.60 -0.02 9.76
CA ILE A 75 -27.41 -0.37 8.98
C ILE A 75 -26.15 0.03 9.72
N ASN A 76 -26.11 1.23 10.32
CA ASN A 76 -24.99 1.67 11.14
C ASN A 76 -24.72 0.68 12.29
N PHE A 77 -25.78 0.28 13.01
CA PHE A 77 -25.66 -0.71 14.09
C PHE A 77 -25.15 -2.07 13.60
N LEU A 78 -25.60 -2.54 12.43
CA LEU A 78 -25.10 -3.79 11.85
C LEU A 78 -23.62 -3.69 11.43
N ILE A 79 -23.20 -2.54 10.89
CA ILE A 79 -21.79 -2.29 10.54
C ILE A 79 -20.92 -2.33 11.79
N GLU A 80 -21.34 -1.65 12.86
CA GLU A 80 -20.61 -1.62 14.13
C GLU A 80 -20.59 -2.99 14.81
N LEU A 81 -21.68 -3.75 14.72
CA LEU A 81 -21.75 -5.14 15.19
C LEU A 81 -20.72 -6.04 14.48
N ILE A 82 -20.57 -5.88 13.17
CA ILE A 82 -19.58 -6.64 12.40
C ILE A 82 -18.16 -6.14 12.69
N SER A 83 -17.97 -4.83 12.82
CA SER A 83 -16.65 -4.21 13.04
C SER A 83 -16.08 -4.54 14.42
N ARG A 84 -16.93 -4.57 15.45
CA ARG A 84 -16.55 -4.87 16.84
C ARG A 84 -16.61 -6.35 17.19
N LEU A 85 -17.10 -7.19 16.26
CA LEU A 85 -17.29 -8.63 16.47
C LEU A 85 -18.15 -8.99 17.72
N SER A 86 -18.88 -8.02 18.28
CA SER A 86 -19.58 -8.12 19.56
C SER A 86 -20.87 -7.29 19.56
N PHE A 87 -21.99 -7.95 19.86
CA PHE A 87 -23.28 -7.27 19.99
C PHE A 87 -23.28 -6.26 21.16
N PHE A 88 -22.67 -6.64 22.29
CA PHE A 88 -22.67 -5.82 23.50
C PHE A 88 -21.79 -4.58 23.31
N GLU A 89 -20.67 -4.69 22.62
CA GLU A 89 -19.81 -3.54 22.32
C GLU A 89 -20.48 -2.59 21.33
N ALA A 90 -21.12 -3.10 20.27
CA ALA A 90 -21.90 -2.27 19.36
C ALA A 90 -23.07 -1.55 20.06
N TRP A 91 -23.70 -2.22 21.02
CA TRP A 91 -24.71 -1.60 21.88
C TRP A 91 -24.13 -0.52 22.80
N ASN A 92 -22.99 -0.81 23.43
CA ASN A 92 -22.29 0.14 24.31
C ASN A 92 -21.82 1.38 23.54
N TYR A 93 -21.29 1.22 22.32
CA TYR A 93 -20.98 2.32 21.41
C TYR A 93 -22.22 3.17 21.12
N MET A 94 -23.33 2.55 20.69
CA MET A 94 -24.55 3.27 20.37
C MET A 94 -25.10 4.10 21.55
N VAL A 95 -25.00 3.58 22.78
CA VAL A 95 -25.54 4.24 23.98
C VAL A 95 -24.52 5.18 24.65
N GLY A 96 -23.23 4.85 24.60
CA GLY A 96 -22.13 5.60 25.21
C GLY A 96 -21.71 6.81 24.39
N THR A 97 -21.73 6.72 23.07
CA THR A 97 -21.39 7.82 22.13
C THR A 97 -22.55 8.12 21.16
N PRO A 98 -23.75 8.47 21.66
CA PRO A 98 -24.96 8.56 20.84
C PRO A 98 -24.87 9.64 19.75
N LEU A 99 -24.12 10.72 19.98
CA LEU A 99 -23.91 11.76 18.96
C LEU A 99 -23.09 11.24 17.78
N VAL A 100 -22.05 10.44 18.05
CA VAL A 100 -21.21 9.80 17.03
C VAL A 100 -22.05 8.80 16.25
N PHE A 101 -22.83 7.94 16.94
CA PHE A 101 -23.71 6.98 16.28
C PHE A 101 -24.74 7.67 15.37
N LEU A 102 -25.39 8.74 15.85
CA LEU A 102 -26.38 9.48 15.06
C LEU A 102 -25.77 10.21 13.88
N TYR A 103 -24.54 10.72 14.02
CA TYR A 103 -23.81 11.34 12.93
C TYR A 103 -23.47 10.32 11.83
N ASN A 104 -22.96 9.14 12.19
CA ASN A 104 -22.73 8.05 11.24
C ASN A 104 -24.03 7.57 10.56
N ALA A 105 -25.12 7.45 11.31
CA ALA A 105 -26.43 7.16 10.73
C ALA A 105 -26.91 8.27 9.77
N PHE A 106 -26.59 9.54 10.06
CA PHE A 106 -26.90 10.66 9.19
C PHE A 106 -26.09 10.64 7.89
N LEU A 107 -24.81 10.30 7.94
CA LEU A 107 -23.97 10.07 6.75
C LEU A 107 -24.60 9.03 5.82
N ILE A 108 -24.96 7.85 6.36
CA ILE A 108 -25.64 6.80 5.60
C ILE A 108 -26.99 7.31 5.05
N PHE A 109 -27.76 8.03 5.87
CA PHE A 109 -29.03 8.63 5.46
C PHE A 109 -28.88 9.62 4.29
N ALA A 110 -27.83 10.45 4.29
CA ALA A 110 -27.55 11.38 3.22
C ALA A 110 -27.37 10.65 1.88
N THR A 111 -26.65 9.52 1.86
CA THR A 111 -26.51 8.70 0.64
C THR A 111 -27.86 8.14 0.14
N PHE A 112 -28.78 7.80 1.04
CA PHE A 112 -30.11 7.31 0.67
C PHE A 112 -31.00 8.38 0.03
N SER A 113 -30.71 9.67 0.18
CA SER A 113 -31.48 10.74 -0.48
C SER A 113 -31.51 10.58 -2.01
N ILE A 114 -30.46 9.99 -2.61
CA ILE A 114 -30.32 9.73 -4.06
C ILE A 114 -31.44 8.84 -4.59
N VAL A 115 -31.99 7.96 -3.74
CA VAL A 115 -33.09 7.04 -4.07
C VAL A 115 -34.30 7.79 -4.64
N TYR A 116 -34.55 9.02 -4.20
CA TYR A 116 -35.71 9.79 -4.62
C TYR A 116 -35.64 10.27 -6.08
N LEU A 117 -34.46 10.26 -6.71
CA LEU A 117 -34.24 10.59 -8.12
C LEU A 117 -34.70 9.49 -9.09
N VAL A 118 -34.72 8.23 -8.63
CA VAL A 118 -35.04 7.07 -9.46
C VAL A 118 -36.45 6.52 -9.18
N ARG A 119 -37.07 5.94 -10.21
CA ARG A 119 -38.38 5.28 -10.04
C ARG A 119 -38.27 3.98 -9.24
N ARG A 120 -37.14 3.29 -9.27
CA ARG A 120 -36.95 2.00 -8.59
C ARG A 120 -36.37 2.20 -7.19
N ARG A 121 -37.15 2.91 -6.36
CA ARG A 121 -36.68 3.36 -5.03
C ARG A 121 -36.26 2.22 -4.11
N VAL A 122 -37.03 1.13 -4.08
CA VAL A 122 -36.71 -0.05 -3.24
C VAL A 122 -35.40 -0.70 -3.71
N PHE A 123 -35.21 -0.84 -5.02
CA PHE A 123 -33.98 -1.41 -5.57
C PHE A 123 -32.77 -0.52 -5.24
N ALA A 124 -32.87 0.79 -5.45
CA ALA A 124 -31.78 1.71 -5.13
C ALA A 124 -31.44 1.75 -3.64
N ARG A 125 -32.44 1.67 -2.75
CA ARG A 125 -32.18 1.51 -1.30
C ARG A 125 -31.41 0.24 -1.01
N ILE A 126 -31.87 -0.88 -1.54
CA ILE A 126 -31.21 -2.18 -1.31
C ILE A 126 -29.77 -2.14 -1.80
N LEU A 127 -29.52 -1.54 -2.97
CA LEU A 127 -28.17 -1.41 -3.49
C LEU A 127 -27.27 -0.57 -2.56
N LEU A 128 -27.77 0.57 -2.07
CA LEU A 128 -27.02 1.41 -1.13
C LEU A 128 -26.84 0.73 0.24
N SER A 129 -27.85 -0.01 0.72
CA SER A 129 -27.74 -0.79 1.96
C SER A 129 -26.71 -1.92 1.83
N VAL A 130 -26.72 -2.63 0.70
CA VAL A 130 -25.73 -3.67 0.39
C VAL A 130 -24.33 -3.07 0.28
N PHE A 131 -24.20 -1.91 -0.36
CA PHE A 131 -22.91 -1.20 -0.44
C PHE A 131 -22.34 -0.90 0.96
N TRP A 132 -23.11 -0.25 1.83
CA TRP A 132 -22.65 0.07 3.19
C TRP A 132 -22.37 -1.18 4.03
N LEU A 133 -23.22 -2.21 3.96
CA LEU A 133 -22.99 -3.48 4.66
C LEU A 133 -21.79 -4.24 4.11
N PHE A 134 -21.54 -4.18 2.80
CA PHE A 134 -20.35 -4.77 2.18
C PHE A 134 -19.09 -4.09 2.73
N LEU A 135 -19.03 -2.76 2.75
CA LEU A 135 -17.90 -2.02 3.33
C LEU A 135 -17.69 -2.38 4.82
N GLY A 136 -18.75 -2.43 5.61
CA GLY A 136 -18.67 -2.85 7.02
C GLY A 136 -18.25 -4.32 7.19
N THR A 137 -18.61 -5.20 6.25
CA THR A 137 -18.17 -6.60 6.24
C THR A 137 -16.70 -6.73 5.87
N CYS A 138 -16.22 -5.98 4.88
CA CYS A 138 -14.79 -5.87 4.57
C CYS A 138 -14.00 -5.39 5.79
N ASN A 139 -14.51 -4.38 6.50
CA ASN A 139 -13.91 -3.90 7.74
C ASN A 139 -13.83 -4.97 8.82
N GLY A 140 -14.96 -5.59 9.18
CA GLY A 140 -14.95 -6.64 10.22
C GLY A 140 -14.09 -7.83 9.84
N TYR A 141 -14.05 -8.22 8.55
CA TYR A 141 -13.14 -9.26 8.08
C TYR A 141 -11.68 -8.85 8.25
N LEU A 142 -11.28 -7.65 7.82
CA LEU A 142 -9.90 -7.18 7.97
C LEU A 142 -9.49 -7.06 9.44
N LEU A 143 -10.40 -6.64 10.32
CA LEU A 143 -10.16 -6.59 11.78
C LEU A 143 -9.98 -7.97 12.42
N THR A 144 -10.34 -9.07 11.73
CA THR A 144 -9.97 -10.44 12.17
C THR A 144 -8.54 -10.84 11.79
N LYS A 145 -7.86 -10.04 10.95
CA LYS A 145 -6.55 -10.37 10.35
C LYS A 145 -5.46 -9.37 10.69
N ARG A 146 -5.83 -8.13 11.00
CA ARG A 146 -4.91 -7.05 11.39
C ARG A 146 -5.62 -6.03 12.27
N VAL A 147 -4.84 -5.25 13.00
CA VAL A 147 -5.35 -4.22 13.92
C VAL A 147 -5.94 -3.02 13.19
N THR A 148 -5.46 -2.71 11.98
CA THR A 148 -5.91 -1.53 11.23
C THR A 148 -7.24 -1.75 10.50
N PRO A 149 -8.26 -0.90 10.72
CA PRO A 149 -9.54 -0.94 10.02
C PRO A 149 -9.43 -0.78 8.51
N PHE A 150 -10.49 -1.16 7.80
CA PHE A 150 -10.62 -0.92 6.36
C PHE A 150 -10.85 0.57 6.08
N ASN A 151 -9.92 1.18 5.36
CA ASN A 151 -9.98 2.57 4.94
C ASN A 151 -10.10 2.68 3.41
N ALA A 152 -10.43 3.87 2.90
CA ALA A 152 -10.57 4.07 1.46
C ALA A 152 -9.24 3.93 0.70
N GLN A 153 -8.11 4.13 1.37
CA GLN A 153 -6.77 4.01 0.80
C GLN A 153 -6.37 2.55 0.62
N ASP A 154 -6.94 1.61 1.38
CA ASP A 154 -6.82 0.17 1.16
C ASP A 154 -7.27 -0.24 -0.24
N LEU A 155 -8.23 0.48 -0.84
CA LEU A 155 -8.62 0.26 -2.24
C LEU A 155 -7.51 0.60 -3.23
N LYS A 156 -6.60 1.51 -2.88
CA LYS A 156 -5.46 1.90 -3.71
C LYS A 156 -4.26 0.96 -3.58
N VAL A 157 -4.17 0.21 -2.47
CA VAL A 157 -3.18 -0.87 -2.26
C VAL A 157 -3.78 -2.26 -2.48
N LEU A 158 -5.00 -2.35 -3.02
CA LEU A 158 -5.68 -3.64 -3.22
C LEU A 158 -4.94 -4.55 -4.19
N SER A 159 -4.27 -4.01 -5.21
CA SER A 159 -3.38 -4.79 -6.09
C SER A 159 -2.28 -5.50 -5.29
N ASP A 160 -1.66 -4.76 -4.38
CA ASP A 160 -0.55 -5.24 -3.55
C ASP A 160 -1.06 -6.30 -2.55
N ALA A 161 -2.25 -6.08 -1.98
CA ALA A 161 -2.92 -7.08 -1.15
C ALA A 161 -3.29 -8.35 -1.94
N LEU A 162 -3.66 -8.22 -3.22
CA LEU A 162 -3.91 -9.36 -4.11
C LEU A 162 -2.63 -10.15 -4.40
N GLU A 163 -1.47 -9.49 -4.51
CA GLU A 163 -0.17 -10.16 -4.68
C GLU A 163 0.17 -11.05 -3.47
N LEU A 164 -0.19 -10.61 -2.27
CA LEU A 164 0.02 -11.38 -1.04
C LEU A 164 -1.04 -12.46 -0.79
N THR A 165 -2.09 -12.57 -1.61
CA THR A 165 -3.22 -13.50 -1.34
C THR A 165 -2.79 -14.95 -1.19
N GLY A 166 -1.73 -15.39 -1.87
CA GLY A 166 -1.17 -16.74 -1.71
C GLY A 166 -0.69 -17.05 -0.29
N ASN A 167 -0.29 -16.02 0.47
CA ASN A 167 0.19 -16.14 1.85
C ASN A 167 -0.96 -16.03 2.88
N TYR A 168 -2.09 -15.41 2.50
CA TYR A 168 -3.23 -15.11 3.39
C TYR A 168 -4.47 -15.98 3.19
N PHE A 169 -4.74 -16.46 1.97
CA PHE A 169 -5.96 -17.16 1.61
C PHE A 169 -5.67 -18.55 1.06
N ASN A 170 -6.46 -19.54 1.48
CA ASN A 170 -6.44 -20.84 0.81
C ASN A 170 -7.35 -20.85 -0.43
N THR A 171 -7.12 -21.81 -1.33
CA THR A 171 -7.89 -21.94 -2.59
C THR A 171 -9.40 -22.07 -2.37
N PHE A 172 -9.82 -22.68 -1.25
CA PHE A 172 -11.24 -22.87 -0.94
C PHE A 172 -11.94 -21.55 -0.58
N GLU A 173 -11.30 -20.72 0.24
CA GLU A 173 -11.79 -19.38 0.60
C GLU A 173 -11.95 -18.50 -0.63
N LEU A 174 -10.96 -18.53 -1.54
CA LEU A 174 -11.01 -17.79 -2.80
C LEU A 174 -12.20 -18.21 -3.67
N ILE A 175 -12.43 -19.52 -3.81
CA ILE A 175 -13.59 -20.07 -4.55
C ILE A 175 -14.91 -19.61 -3.92
N MET A 176 -15.01 -19.60 -2.59
CA MET A 176 -16.22 -19.16 -1.87
C MET A 176 -16.52 -17.68 -2.11
N ILE A 177 -15.49 -16.82 -2.13
CA ILE A 177 -15.62 -15.40 -2.45
C ILE A 177 -16.17 -15.23 -3.87
N ILE A 178 -15.59 -15.93 -4.85
CA ILE A 178 -16.03 -15.87 -6.26
C ILE A 178 -17.50 -16.29 -6.40
N ILE A 179 -17.90 -17.40 -5.76
CA ILE A 179 -19.29 -17.87 -5.76
C ILE A 179 -20.23 -16.82 -5.15
N GLY A 180 -19.81 -16.21 -4.03
CA GLY A 180 -20.54 -15.14 -3.36
C GLY A 180 -20.79 -13.93 -4.27
N VAL A 181 -19.75 -13.46 -4.97
CA VAL A 181 -19.84 -12.34 -5.93
C VAL A 181 -20.78 -12.67 -7.08
N VAL A 182 -20.66 -13.86 -7.67
CA VAL A 182 -21.53 -14.31 -8.77
C VAL A 182 -22.99 -14.41 -8.32
N ALA A 183 -23.25 -14.99 -7.15
CA ALA A 183 -24.59 -15.08 -6.58
C ALA A 183 -25.21 -13.69 -6.32
N LEU A 184 -24.41 -12.76 -5.79
CA LEU A 184 -24.83 -11.37 -5.56
C LEU A 184 -25.20 -10.68 -6.89
N ILE A 185 -24.40 -10.85 -7.95
CA ILE A 185 -24.68 -10.30 -9.28
C ILE A 185 -26.01 -10.86 -9.82
N PHE A 186 -26.22 -12.18 -9.75
CA PHE A 186 -27.49 -12.79 -10.17
C PHE A 186 -28.68 -12.25 -9.40
N TRP A 187 -28.52 -12.08 -8.08
CA TRP A 187 -29.56 -11.52 -7.22
C TRP A 187 -29.87 -10.06 -7.58
N ILE A 188 -28.86 -9.21 -7.80
CA ILE A 188 -29.02 -7.81 -8.23
C ILE A 188 -29.76 -7.75 -9.58
N VAL A 189 -29.36 -8.56 -10.57
CA VAL A 189 -30.02 -8.61 -11.90
C VAL A 189 -31.48 -9.08 -11.77
N SER A 190 -31.73 -10.11 -10.95
CA SER A 190 -33.09 -10.60 -10.67
C SER A 190 -33.95 -9.53 -10.00
N MET A 191 -33.42 -8.85 -8.98
CA MET A 191 -34.07 -7.76 -8.28
C MET A 191 -34.33 -6.54 -9.18
N TRP A 192 -33.41 -6.21 -10.07
CA TRP A 192 -33.64 -5.17 -11.08
C TRP A 192 -34.82 -5.55 -11.97
N ARG A 193 -34.88 -6.79 -12.47
CA ARG A 193 -35.99 -7.22 -13.36
C ARG A 193 -37.33 -7.30 -12.62
N ARG A 194 -37.35 -7.74 -11.36
CA ARG A 194 -38.55 -8.01 -10.57
C ARG A 194 -38.99 -6.86 -9.66
N GLY A 195 -38.12 -5.90 -9.38
CA GLY A 195 -38.34 -4.80 -8.45
C GLY A 195 -39.49 -3.87 -8.84
N GLY A 196 -40.29 -3.47 -7.85
CA GLY A 196 -41.40 -2.53 -8.00
C GLY A 196 -40.91 -1.14 -8.43
N GLN A 197 -41.73 -0.46 -9.26
CA GLN A 197 -41.48 0.93 -9.68
C GLN A 197 -42.42 1.86 -8.92
N PHE A 198 -41.90 2.97 -8.41
CA PHE A 198 -42.69 4.06 -7.86
C PHE A 198 -43.65 4.59 -8.93
N THR A 199 -44.94 4.59 -8.61
CA THR A 199 -46.04 4.87 -9.54
C THR A 199 -46.55 6.30 -9.48
N GLY A 200 -46.09 7.11 -8.51
CA GLY A 200 -46.43 8.52 -8.38
C GLY A 200 -45.67 9.42 -9.36
N LYS A 201 -46.02 10.72 -9.36
CA LYS A 201 -45.26 11.74 -10.10
C LYS A 201 -43.87 11.87 -9.49
N MET A 202 -42.84 11.86 -10.34
CA MET A 202 -41.46 12.06 -9.92
C MET A 202 -41.17 13.55 -9.88
N HIS A 203 -40.99 14.11 -8.69
CA HIS A 203 -40.58 15.51 -8.50
C HIS A 203 -39.05 15.59 -8.47
N ARG A 204 -38.41 15.41 -9.63
CA ARG A 204 -36.95 15.28 -9.72
C ARG A 204 -36.18 16.51 -9.26
N ILE A 205 -36.69 17.71 -9.54
CA ILE A 205 -36.05 18.97 -9.14
C ILE A 205 -36.07 19.12 -7.62
N ILE A 206 -37.23 18.88 -6.99
CA ILE A 206 -37.36 18.90 -5.52
C ILE A 206 -36.51 17.80 -4.88
N ALA A 207 -36.49 16.61 -5.47
CA ALA A 207 -35.64 15.52 -5.00
C ALA A 207 -34.15 15.85 -5.11
N LEU A 208 -33.73 16.50 -6.21
CA LEU A 208 -32.35 16.97 -6.37
C LEU A 208 -32.00 18.05 -5.34
N GLY A 209 -32.89 19.02 -5.11
CA GLY A 209 -32.72 20.00 -4.04
C GLY A 209 -32.61 19.34 -2.66
N GLY A 210 -33.42 18.31 -2.39
CA GLY A 210 -33.33 17.52 -1.17
C GLY A 210 -32.00 16.77 -1.02
N VAL A 211 -31.46 16.21 -2.10
CA VAL A 211 -30.13 15.59 -2.12
C VAL A 211 -29.06 16.63 -1.78
N ILE A 212 -29.06 17.78 -2.46
CA ILE A 212 -28.11 18.87 -2.20
C ILE A 212 -28.19 19.35 -0.75
N VAL A 213 -29.40 19.54 -0.21
CA VAL A 213 -29.61 19.92 1.19
C VAL A 213 -29.10 18.83 2.15
N SER A 214 -29.32 17.55 1.86
CA SER A 214 -28.83 16.46 2.71
C SER A 214 -27.29 16.41 2.76
N PHE A 215 -26.62 16.55 1.61
CA PHE A 215 -25.15 16.58 1.57
C PHE A 215 -24.58 17.87 2.15
N GLY A 216 -25.18 19.03 1.89
CA GLY A 216 -24.77 20.30 2.51
C GLY A 216 -24.96 20.32 4.02
N ALA A 217 -26.05 19.73 4.53
CA ALA A 217 -26.25 19.53 5.96
C ALA A 217 -25.20 18.57 6.55
N CYS A 218 -24.76 17.58 5.77
CA CYS A 218 -23.70 16.68 6.19
C CYS A 218 -22.38 17.42 6.37
N ALA A 219 -21.97 18.26 5.41
CA ALA A 219 -20.77 19.09 5.53
C ALA A 219 -20.82 20.01 6.76
N LEU A 220 -21.90 20.77 6.93
CA LEU A 220 -22.08 21.66 8.08
C LEU A 220 -22.09 20.91 9.43
N LEU A 221 -22.67 19.70 9.46
CA LEU A 221 -22.66 18.86 10.65
C LEU A 221 -21.27 18.29 10.93
N THR A 222 -20.48 17.97 9.91
CA THR A 222 -19.08 17.55 10.05
C THR A 222 -18.28 18.64 10.73
N ASP A 223 -18.32 19.87 10.21
CA ASP A 223 -17.58 21.01 10.79
C ASP A 223 -17.99 21.24 12.25
N ALA A 224 -19.31 21.28 12.52
CA ALA A 224 -19.82 21.47 13.87
C ALA A 224 -19.46 20.31 14.83
N ALA A 225 -19.34 19.08 14.32
CA ALA A 225 -18.96 17.92 15.11
C ALA A 225 -17.45 17.87 15.38
N ILE A 226 -16.61 18.35 14.45
CA ILE A 226 -15.17 18.55 14.65
C ILE A 226 -14.93 19.67 15.68
N ASP A 227 -15.57 20.83 15.53
CA ASP A 227 -15.43 21.98 16.46
C ASP A 227 -15.79 21.61 17.90
N ARG A 228 -16.80 20.73 18.05
CA ARG A 228 -17.27 20.24 19.36
C ARG A 228 -16.52 19.00 19.84
N ARG A 229 -15.50 18.54 19.10
CA ARG A 229 -14.71 17.33 19.40
C ARG A 229 -15.57 16.07 19.59
N VAL A 230 -16.68 15.98 18.86
CA VAL A 230 -17.50 14.77 18.75
C VAL A 230 -16.83 13.76 17.83
N ILE A 231 -16.17 14.27 16.78
CA ILE A 231 -15.32 13.53 15.84
C ILE A 231 -14.02 14.31 15.62
N SER A 232 -12.97 13.65 15.14
CA SER A 232 -11.68 14.29 14.79
C SER A 232 -11.39 14.16 13.30
N ASN A 233 -10.75 15.15 12.70
CA ASN A 233 -10.17 15.06 11.36
C ASN A 233 -8.73 14.52 11.36
N TYR A 234 -8.12 14.38 12.53
CA TYR A 234 -6.79 13.81 12.74
C TYR A 234 -6.89 12.46 13.48
N PHE A 235 -6.36 11.39 12.88
CA PHE A 235 -6.33 10.05 13.49
C PHE A 235 -4.90 9.71 13.89
N GLY A 236 -4.52 10.08 15.12
CA GLY A 236 -3.22 9.65 15.68
C GLY A 236 -3.12 8.13 15.77
N ASN A 237 -4.24 7.45 16.08
CA ASN A 237 -4.38 6.01 15.92
C ASN A 237 -5.63 5.69 15.10
N ILE A 238 -5.44 5.04 13.95
CA ILE A 238 -6.53 4.70 13.03
C ILE A 238 -7.48 3.68 13.68
N ALA A 239 -6.97 2.67 14.40
CA ALA A 239 -7.80 1.69 15.09
C ALA A 239 -8.68 2.35 16.16
N PHE A 240 -8.10 3.16 17.04
CA PHE A 240 -8.86 3.91 18.05
C PHE A 240 -9.81 4.94 17.42
N ALA A 241 -9.42 5.59 16.33
CA ALA A 241 -10.30 6.53 15.64
C ALA A 241 -11.57 5.84 15.10
N TYR A 242 -11.47 4.62 14.57
CA TYR A 242 -12.64 3.85 14.15
C TYR A 242 -13.46 3.34 15.34
N GLU A 243 -12.81 2.97 16.44
CA GLU A 243 -13.50 2.61 17.69
C GLU A 243 -14.28 3.79 18.29
N ASP A 244 -13.69 4.98 18.28
CA ASP A 244 -14.28 6.19 18.88
C ASP A 244 -15.31 6.84 17.95
N TYR A 245 -15.01 6.95 16.65
CA TYR A 245 -15.79 7.75 15.70
C TYR A 245 -16.66 6.94 14.74
N GLY A 246 -16.53 5.61 14.74
CA GLY A 246 -17.34 4.69 13.94
C GLY A 246 -16.91 4.56 12.48
N PHE A 247 -17.20 3.40 11.90
CA PHE A 247 -16.71 3.04 10.57
C PHE A 247 -17.17 4.00 9.44
N PRO A 248 -18.47 4.36 9.31
CA PRO A 248 -18.91 5.17 8.17
C PRO A 248 -18.25 6.53 8.05
N TYR A 249 -18.02 7.22 9.17
CA TYR A 249 -17.32 8.49 9.21
C TYR A 249 -15.86 8.29 8.84
N CYS A 250 -15.14 7.40 9.52
CA CYS A 250 -13.71 7.24 9.30
C CYS A 250 -13.40 6.78 7.87
N PHE A 251 -14.19 5.86 7.32
CA PHE A 251 -14.09 5.47 5.91
C PHE A 251 -14.33 6.67 4.98
N SER A 252 -15.37 7.47 5.23
CA SER A 252 -15.66 8.67 4.42
C SER A 252 -14.55 9.73 4.56
N ALA A 253 -14.03 9.95 5.76
CA ALA A 253 -12.93 10.88 6.03
C ALA A 253 -11.68 10.45 5.25
N SER A 254 -11.31 9.16 5.29
CA SER A 254 -10.19 8.63 4.51
C SER A 254 -10.38 8.74 3.00
N LEU A 255 -11.62 8.84 2.51
CA LEU A 255 -11.91 9.00 1.07
C LEU A 255 -11.79 10.46 0.61
N PHE A 256 -12.22 11.41 1.43
CA PHE A 256 -12.34 12.82 1.05
C PHE A 256 -11.22 13.71 1.60
N ASN A 257 -10.57 13.32 2.69
CA ASN A 257 -9.43 14.03 3.26
C ASN A 257 -8.16 13.31 2.83
N THR A 258 -7.62 13.68 1.67
CA THR A 258 -6.39 13.12 1.08
C THR A 258 -5.46 14.26 0.67
N GLY A 259 -4.16 14.06 0.86
CA GLY A 259 -3.14 15.10 0.75
C GLY A 259 -3.13 16.03 1.94
N ILE A 260 -2.38 17.12 1.80
CA ILE A 260 -2.25 18.18 2.81
C ILE A 260 -3.04 19.37 2.29
N ASN A 261 -3.98 19.88 3.09
CA ASN A 261 -4.71 21.10 2.73
C ASN A 261 -3.80 22.32 2.90
N GLU A 262 -4.01 23.36 2.09
CA GLU A 262 -3.27 24.63 2.20
C GLU A 262 -3.35 25.18 3.64
N PRO A 263 -2.22 25.22 4.39
CA PRO A 263 -2.23 25.69 5.76
C PRO A 263 -2.41 27.21 5.82
N SER A 264 -3.04 27.68 6.90
CA SER A 264 -3.22 29.12 7.09
C SER A 264 -1.87 29.84 7.21
N GLY A 265 -1.67 30.87 6.40
CA GLY A 265 -0.43 31.64 6.41
C GLY A 265 0.62 31.16 5.40
N TYR A 266 0.26 30.21 4.52
CA TYR A 266 1.08 29.87 3.37
C TYR A 266 1.24 31.07 2.43
N SER A 267 2.49 31.49 2.21
CA SER A 267 2.87 32.57 1.31
C SER A 267 4.38 32.51 1.03
N GLU A 268 4.83 33.16 -0.05
CA GLU A 268 6.24 33.32 -0.40
C GLU A 268 7.05 33.93 0.77
N GLU A 269 6.53 34.99 1.41
CA GLU A 269 7.20 35.65 2.56
C GLU A 269 7.38 34.70 3.74
N THR A 270 6.33 33.93 4.09
CA THR A 270 6.41 32.92 5.16
C THR A 270 7.44 31.85 4.81
N MET A 271 7.50 31.41 3.55
CA MET A 271 8.45 30.40 3.13
C MET A 271 9.89 30.89 3.14
N ALA A 272 10.14 32.16 2.79
CA ALA A 272 11.46 32.79 2.92
C ALA A 272 11.93 32.85 4.38
N GLU A 273 11.03 33.13 5.34
CA GLU A 273 11.35 33.11 6.78
C GLU A 273 11.63 31.70 7.31
N ILE A 274 10.86 30.71 6.87
CA ILE A 274 11.06 29.30 7.24
C ILE A 274 12.39 28.80 6.66
N SER A 275 12.65 29.11 5.40
CA SER A 275 13.86 28.68 4.68
C SER A 275 15.14 29.40 5.11
N ASN A 276 15.00 30.42 5.97
CA ASN A 276 16.08 31.33 6.35
C ASN A 276 16.75 31.95 5.09
N ASN A 277 15.94 32.37 4.12
CA ASN A 277 16.36 32.85 2.80
C ASN A 277 17.22 31.82 2.03
N GLY A 278 16.75 30.57 1.97
CA GLY A 278 17.39 29.50 1.19
C GLY A 278 18.57 28.81 1.86
N GLU A 279 18.89 29.10 3.13
CA GLU A 279 19.97 28.38 3.83
C GLU A 279 19.64 26.90 4.03
N ILE A 280 18.36 26.54 4.23
CA ILE A 280 17.98 25.13 4.41
C ILE A 280 18.06 24.29 3.12
N THR A 281 18.17 24.90 1.93
CA THR A 281 18.25 24.16 0.66
C THR A 281 19.69 23.91 0.20
N LYS A 282 20.67 24.34 0.98
CA LYS A 282 22.09 24.10 0.68
C LYS A 282 22.50 22.70 1.10
N SER A 283 23.42 22.14 0.33
CA SER A 283 24.13 20.90 0.67
C SER A 283 25.57 21.22 1.04
N GLU A 284 25.95 20.96 2.28
CA GLU A 284 27.31 21.15 2.77
C GLU A 284 27.70 20.07 3.80
N THR A 285 29.00 19.85 3.93
CA THR A 285 29.58 19.00 4.98
C THR A 285 30.96 19.55 5.36
N GLY A 286 31.31 19.48 6.65
CA GLY A 286 32.64 19.84 7.11
C GLY A 286 33.66 18.70 7.01
N ARG A 287 33.25 17.50 6.56
CA ARG A 287 34.12 16.34 6.38
C ARG A 287 34.85 16.39 5.04
N SER A 288 36.06 15.86 5.00
CA SER A 288 36.71 15.53 3.71
C SER A 288 36.11 14.26 3.10
N GLU A 289 36.27 14.07 1.79
CA GLU A 289 35.80 12.87 1.07
C GLU A 289 36.22 11.56 1.76
N ASP A 290 37.48 11.45 2.21
CA ASP A 290 38.00 10.25 2.91
C ASP A 290 37.40 10.01 4.32
N GLU A 291 36.72 11.01 4.89
CA GLU A 291 36.09 10.95 6.23
C GLU A 291 34.57 10.76 6.17
N LEU A 292 33.98 10.81 4.97
CA LEU A 292 32.58 10.53 4.76
C LEU A 292 32.32 9.04 4.99
N PRO A 293 31.34 8.67 5.83
CA PRO A 293 31.01 7.27 6.03
C PRO A 293 29.95 6.79 5.05
N ASN A 294 29.93 5.48 4.81
CA ASN A 294 28.75 4.80 4.30
C ASN A 294 27.59 4.97 5.30
N ILE A 295 26.39 5.25 4.79
CA ILE A 295 25.19 5.48 5.60
C ILE A 295 24.17 4.41 5.25
N ILE A 296 23.94 3.48 6.17
CA ILE A 296 23.05 2.34 5.95
C ILE A 296 21.86 2.43 6.89
N PHE A 297 20.66 2.38 6.34
CA PHE A 297 19.41 2.32 7.10
C PHE A 297 18.74 0.97 6.83
N VAL A 298 18.41 0.25 7.91
CA VAL A 298 17.78 -1.06 7.85
C VAL A 298 16.48 -1.03 8.63
N GLN A 299 15.38 -1.06 7.86
CA GLN A 299 14.04 -1.21 8.37
C GLN A 299 13.75 -2.69 8.62
N LEU A 300 13.65 -3.07 9.90
CA LEU A 300 13.32 -4.42 10.34
C LEU A 300 11.80 -4.58 10.43
N GLU A 301 11.23 -5.39 9.53
CA GLU A 301 9.78 -5.55 9.40
C GLU A 301 9.12 -6.06 10.69
N SER A 302 8.13 -5.32 11.19
CA SER A 302 7.38 -5.63 12.40
C SER A 302 8.26 -5.81 13.66
N PHE A 303 9.48 -5.29 13.67
CA PHE A 303 10.40 -5.45 14.79
C PHE A 303 10.04 -4.55 15.98
N PHE A 304 10.03 -5.14 17.17
CA PHE A 304 10.21 -4.46 18.44
C PHE A 304 10.85 -5.42 19.43
N ASP A 305 11.48 -4.91 20.50
CA ASP A 305 12.06 -5.77 21.55
C ASP A 305 10.94 -6.57 22.25
N PRO A 306 10.86 -7.90 22.09
CA PRO A 306 9.76 -8.68 22.65
C PRO A 306 9.70 -8.63 24.18
N THR A 307 10.83 -8.28 24.84
CA THR A 307 10.88 -8.13 26.30
C THR A 307 10.11 -6.90 26.79
N GLU A 308 9.65 -6.02 25.91
CA GLU A 308 8.76 -4.90 26.25
C GLU A 308 7.36 -5.34 26.65
N VAL A 309 6.96 -6.57 26.33
CA VAL A 309 5.68 -7.16 26.75
C VAL A 309 5.80 -7.69 28.18
N GLU A 310 5.07 -7.09 29.13
CA GLU A 310 5.27 -7.32 30.58
C GLU A 310 4.91 -8.74 31.04
N TRP A 311 4.01 -9.45 30.35
CA TRP A 311 3.57 -10.80 30.69
C TRP A 311 4.31 -11.90 29.91
N LEU A 312 5.02 -11.57 28.85
CA LEU A 312 5.71 -12.55 28.00
C LEU A 312 7.03 -13.01 28.64
N ARG A 313 7.35 -14.29 28.53
CA ARG A 313 8.54 -14.91 29.12
C ARG A 313 9.24 -15.78 28.08
N PHE A 314 10.56 -15.85 28.19
CA PHE A 314 11.44 -16.49 27.20
C PHE A 314 12.41 -17.46 27.89
N SER A 315 12.84 -18.51 27.20
CA SER A 315 13.92 -19.40 27.67
C SER A 315 15.27 -18.69 27.76
N GLU A 316 15.51 -17.73 26.86
CA GLU A 316 16.72 -16.91 26.77
C GLU A 316 16.42 -15.53 26.14
N ASP A 317 17.40 -14.64 26.03
CA ASP A 317 17.18 -13.31 25.41
C ASP A 317 16.88 -13.48 23.91
N PRO A 318 15.74 -12.99 23.39
CA PRO A 318 15.39 -13.18 21.99
C PRO A 318 16.20 -12.29 21.02
N ILE A 319 16.95 -11.30 21.51
CA ILE A 319 17.69 -10.35 20.66
C ILE A 319 19.12 -10.06 21.17
N PRO A 320 19.98 -11.07 21.37
CA PRO A 320 21.26 -10.91 22.05
C PRO A 320 22.23 -9.93 21.34
N ASN A 321 22.24 -9.87 19.99
CA ASN A 321 23.12 -8.95 19.25
C ASN A 321 22.65 -7.50 19.43
N LEU A 322 21.37 -7.22 19.16
CA LEU A 322 20.76 -5.90 19.36
C LEU A 322 20.84 -5.46 20.82
N ARG A 323 20.67 -6.38 21.79
CA ARG A 323 20.84 -6.10 23.23
C ARG A 323 22.23 -5.57 23.53
N LYS A 324 23.27 -6.16 22.93
CA LYS A 324 24.65 -5.67 23.05
C LYS A 324 24.76 -4.27 22.43
N LEU A 325 24.23 -4.07 21.23
CA LEU A 325 24.27 -2.78 20.55
C LEU A 325 23.58 -1.67 21.35
N PHE A 326 22.41 -1.93 21.95
CA PHE A 326 21.70 -0.98 22.81
C PHE A 326 22.55 -0.52 24.01
N SER A 327 23.44 -1.39 24.51
CA SER A 327 24.33 -1.04 25.62
C SER A 327 25.52 -0.17 25.19
N GLU A 328 26.02 -0.36 23.97
CA GLU A 328 27.25 0.25 23.45
C GLU A 328 27.00 1.53 22.62
N TYR A 329 25.86 1.61 21.92
CA TYR A 329 25.55 2.62 20.90
C TYR A 329 24.24 3.37 21.15
N SER A 330 24.04 4.51 20.47
CA SER A 330 22.87 5.38 20.68
C SER A 330 21.58 4.63 20.38
N THR A 331 20.64 4.62 21.34
CA THR A 331 19.39 3.86 21.23
C THR A 331 18.22 4.56 21.96
N GLY A 332 17.01 4.08 21.71
CA GLY A 332 15.82 4.43 22.47
C GLY A 332 14.54 3.95 21.80
N TYR A 333 13.39 4.53 22.18
CA TYR A 333 12.15 4.26 21.49
C TYR A 333 12.09 5.00 20.16
N PHE A 334 11.69 4.29 19.12
CA PHE A 334 11.41 4.83 17.81
C PHE A 334 9.91 5.04 17.66
N LYS A 335 9.47 6.29 17.51
CA LYS A 335 8.05 6.65 17.40
C LYS A 335 7.64 6.64 15.94
N VAL A 336 6.86 5.63 15.57
CA VAL A 336 6.41 5.38 14.20
C VAL A 336 4.98 5.93 13.96
N PRO A 337 4.57 6.18 12.70
CA PRO A 337 3.26 6.72 12.38
C PRO A 337 2.14 5.66 12.35
N SER A 338 2.44 4.37 12.50
CA SER A 338 1.48 3.28 12.29
C SER A 338 1.73 2.06 13.21
N VAL A 339 0.73 1.18 13.34
CA VAL A 339 0.76 -0.05 14.17
C VAL A 339 0.17 -1.20 13.36
N GLY A 340 0.87 -2.34 13.27
CA GLY A 340 0.39 -3.57 12.62
C GLY A 340 0.20 -3.47 11.10
N ALA A 341 0.59 -2.36 10.49
CA ALA A 341 0.67 -2.08 9.06
C ALA A 341 1.35 -0.71 8.90
N GLY A 342 1.63 -0.31 7.66
CA GLY A 342 2.13 1.03 7.38
C GLY A 342 3.64 1.12 7.22
N THR A 343 4.32 0.02 6.91
CA THR A 343 5.73 -0.05 6.50
C THR A 343 6.14 1.13 5.61
N ALA A 344 5.38 1.39 4.53
CA ALA A 344 5.63 2.49 3.59
C ALA A 344 5.45 3.90 4.18
N ASN A 345 4.68 4.05 5.26
CA ASN A 345 4.51 5.34 5.94
C ASN A 345 5.71 5.64 6.85
N THR A 346 6.22 4.64 7.56
CA THR A 346 7.48 4.79 8.30
C THR A 346 8.65 5.03 7.34
N GLU A 347 8.68 4.31 6.23
CA GLU A 347 9.63 4.48 5.13
C GLU A 347 9.62 5.92 4.60
N PHE A 348 8.43 6.45 4.30
CA PHE A 348 8.23 7.83 3.86
C PHE A 348 8.76 8.84 4.88
N GLU A 349 8.44 8.68 6.16
CA GLU A 349 8.93 9.61 7.20
C GLU A 349 10.45 9.60 7.29
N VAL A 350 11.08 8.42 7.29
CA VAL A 350 12.54 8.27 7.39
C VAL A 350 13.24 8.85 6.16
N LEU A 351 12.77 8.53 4.95
CA LEU A 351 13.42 8.94 3.70
C LEU A 351 13.22 10.41 3.34
N THR A 352 12.20 11.08 3.86
CA THR A 352 11.90 12.47 3.46
C THR A 352 12.01 13.46 4.63
N GLY A 353 12.02 12.96 5.87
CA GLY A 353 11.89 13.80 7.06
C GLY A 353 10.50 14.45 7.22
N MET A 354 9.56 14.16 6.32
CA MET A 354 8.20 14.69 6.37
C MET A 354 7.34 13.88 7.33
N SER A 355 6.34 14.50 7.95
CA SER A 355 5.47 13.81 8.90
C SER A 355 4.17 13.34 8.26
N MET A 356 3.79 12.10 8.56
CA MET A 356 2.48 11.53 8.28
C MET A 356 1.35 12.26 9.01
N ARG A 357 1.69 13.06 10.03
CA ARG A 357 0.73 13.81 10.85
C ARG A 357 -0.16 14.75 10.04
N PHE A 358 0.35 15.31 8.94
CA PHE A 358 -0.35 16.35 8.15
C PHE A 358 -1.21 15.78 7.01
N PHE A 359 -1.05 14.50 6.69
CA PHE A 359 -1.81 13.86 5.62
C PHE A 359 -3.22 13.48 6.04
N GLY A 360 -4.00 13.10 5.02
CA GLY A 360 -5.26 12.41 5.18
C GLY A 360 -5.15 11.19 6.10
N PRO A 361 -6.17 10.89 6.93
CA PRO A 361 -6.11 9.75 7.80
C PRO A 361 -6.00 8.41 7.04
N GLY A 362 -5.00 7.61 7.38
CA GLY A 362 -4.72 6.32 6.73
C GLY A 362 -4.16 6.43 5.32
N GLU A 363 -3.67 7.61 4.93
CA GLU A 363 -3.03 7.82 3.64
C GLU A 363 -1.67 7.12 3.53
N TYR A 364 -1.38 6.68 2.30
CA TYR A 364 -0.09 6.17 1.87
C TYR A 364 0.47 7.12 0.82
N PRO A 365 1.34 8.09 1.18
CA PRO A 365 1.87 9.08 0.25
C PRO A 365 2.57 8.47 -0.96
N TYR A 366 3.11 7.25 -0.80
CA TYR A 366 3.63 6.44 -1.91
C TYR A 366 2.61 6.27 -3.03
N LYS A 367 1.36 5.93 -2.69
CA LYS A 367 0.30 5.66 -3.65
C LYS A 367 -0.42 6.91 -4.13
N THR A 368 -0.43 7.98 -3.33
CA THR A 368 -1.20 9.20 -3.62
C THR A 368 -0.36 10.33 -4.22
N TYR A 369 0.96 10.29 -4.05
CA TYR A 369 1.89 11.32 -4.47
C TYR A 369 3.15 10.75 -5.14
N ALA A 370 3.99 10.06 -4.37
CA ALA A 370 5.37 9.78 -4.74
C ALA A 370 5.53 8.79 -5.91
N LYS A 371 4.53 7.93 -6.19
CA LYS A 371 4.57 7.05 -7.38
C LYS A 371 4.47 7.80 -8.72
N THR A 372 4.03 9.06 -8.72
CA THR A 372 3.74 9.84 -9.94
C THR A 372 4.46 11.18 -10.03
N LYS A 373 5.15 11.59 -8.96
CA LYS A 373 5.80 12.88 -8.85
C LYS A 373 7.13 12.72 -8.16
N VAL A 374 8.15 13.40 -8.67
CA VAL A 374 9.45 13.51 -8.00
C VAL A 374 9.31 14.19 -6.64
N LEU A 375 10.14 13.76 -5.69
CA LEU A 375 10.11 14.22 -4.31
C LEU A 375 11.52 14.16 -3.74
N GLU A 376 11.98 15.27 -3.14
CA GLU A 376 13.26 15.29 -2.43
C GLU A 376 13.25 14.24 -1.31
N SER A 377 14.34 13.48 -1.22
CA SER A 377 14.56 12.46 -0.20
C SER A 377 16.03 12.42 0.25
N ALA A 378 16.34 11.54 1.19
CA ALA A 378 17.71 11.26 1.61
C ALA A 378 18.60 10.81 0.45
N ALA A 379 18.05 10.10 -0.55
CA ALA A 379 18.78 9.71 -1.75
C ALA A 379 19.25 10.95 -2.53
N SER A 380 18.32 11.80 -2.99
CA SER A 380 18.67 13.03 -3.71
C SER A 380 19.56 13.97 -2.88
N ALA A 381 19.35 14.03 -1.56
CA ALA A 381 20.16 14.84 -0.66
C ALA A 381 21.61 14.35 -0.60
N LEU A 382 21.84 13.03 -0.45
CA LEU A 382 23.20 12.48 -0.36
C LEU A 382 23.89 12.40 -1.72
N THR A 383 23.16 12.14 -2.81
CA THR A 383 23.71 12.21 -4.18
C THR A 383 24.28 13.60 -4.49
N SER A 384 23.70 14.67 -3.94
CA SER A 384 24.26 16.03 -4.08
C SER A 384 25.63 16.22 -3.41
N LEU A 385 26.01 15.31 -2.52
CA LEU A 385 27.31 15.23 -1.86
C LEU A 385 28.21 14.11 -2.44
N GLY A 386 27.80 13.47 -3.55
CA GLY A 386 28.59 12.46 -4.25
C GLY A 386 28.36 11.02 -3.78
N TYR A 387 27.34 10.75 -2.96
CA TYR A 387 27.00 9.39 -2.56
C TYR A 387 26.31 8.61 -3.69
N GLY A 388 26.60 7.30 -3.78
CA GLY A 388 25.72 6.35 -4.46
C GLY A 388 24.47 6.08 -3.62
N ALA A 389 23.29 6.01 -4.25
CA ALA A 389 22.03 5.80 -3.54
C ALA A 389 21.38 4.45 -3.92
N GLU A 390 21.41 3.52 -2.98
CA GLU A 390 21.01 2.12 -3.15
C GLU A 390 19.76 1.80 -2.32
N ALA A 391 18.72 1.25 -2.95
CA ALA A 391 17.55 0.70 -2.26
C ALA A 391 17.54 -0.83 -2.33
N LEU A 392 17.16 -1.51 -1.25
CA LEU A 392 17.03 -2.97 -1.20
C LEU A 392 15.74 -3.42 -0.53
N HIS A 393 15.14 -4.48 -1.06
CA HIS A 393 14.03 -5.16 -0.42
C HIS A 393 14.00 -6.65 -0.77
N ASN A 394 13.98 -7.54 0.23
CA ASN A 394 13.86 -8.99 0.02
C ASN A 394 12.43 -9.46 -0.33
N ASN A 395 11.59 -8.55 -0.85
CA ASN A 395 10.27 -8.83 -1.39
C ASN A 395 10.07 -8.12 -2.76
N GLY A 396 8.91 -8.30 -3.39
CA GLY A 396 8.68 -7.89 -4.77
C GLY A 396 8.81 -6.38 -5.01
N GLY A 397 9.48 -6.00 -6.11
CA GLY A 397 9.80 -4.61 -6.45
C GLY A 397 8.59 -3.70 -6.70
N ASN A 398 7.47 -4.27 -7.15
CA ASN A 398 6.22 -3.51 -7.39
C ASN A 398 5.44 -3.22 -6.10
N PHE A 399 5.72 -3.92 -5.00
CA PHE A 399 4.96 -3.81 -3.75
C PHE A 399 5.05 -2.38 -3.20
N TYR A 400 3.92 -1.80 -2.77
CA TYR A 400 3.77 -0.39 -2.45
C TYR A 400 4.12 0.62 -3.56
N SER A 401 4.24 0.16 -4.81
CA SER A 401 4.76 0.95 -5.94
C SER A 401 6.21 1.42 -5.74
N ARG A 402 7.02 0.69 -4.97
CA ARG A 402 8.40 1.08 -4.63
C ARG A 402 9.28 1.37 -5.84
N ALA A 403 9.20 0.57 -6.91
CA ALA A 403 9.94 0.86 -8.13
C ALA A 403 9.74 2.33 -8.59
N GLN A 404 8.49 2.80 -8.68
CA GLN A 404 8.24 4.16 -9.17
C GLN A 404 8.52 5.21 -8.09
N VAL A 405 8.29 4.87 -6.83
CA VAL A 405 8.53 5.78 -5.70
C VAL A 405 10.03 6.03 -5.52
N PHE A 406 10.86 4.99 -5.49
CA PHE A 406 12.31 5.12 -5.35
C PHE A 406 12.94 5.81 -6.56
N ASN A 407 12.45 5.53 -7.78
CA ASN A 407 12.82 6.30 -8.97
C ASN A 407 12.53 7.80 -8.78
N ASN A 408 11.34 8.14 -8.28
CA ASN A 408 10.94 9.52 -8.06
C ASN A 408 11.57 10.17 -6.82
N MET A 409 12.18 9.39 -5.92
CA MET A 409 12.94 9.87 -4.76
C MET A 409 14.42 10.09 -5.07
N GLY A 410 14.89 9.65 -6.25
CA GLY A 410 16.26 9.86 -6.72
C GLY A 410 17.26 8.79 -6.30
N PHE A 411 16.82 7.55 -6.07
CA PHE A 411 17.75 6.43 -5.92
C PHE A 411 18.43 6.10 -7.26
N ASP A 412 19.66 5.61 -7.21
CA ASP A 412 20.41 5.16 -8.39
C ASP A 412 20.02 3.71 -8.73
N HIS A 413 19.89 2.85 -7.73
CA HIS A 413 19.49 1.46 -7.92
C HIS A 413 18.42 0.98 -6.94
N TYR A 414 17.62 0.02 -7.38
CA TYR A 414 16.73 -0.74 -6.50
C TYR A 414 16.82 -2.25 -6.73
N THR A 415 17.42 -2.96 -5.77
CA THR A 415 17.55 -4.42 -5.75
C THR A 415 16.42 -5.04 -4.95
N SER A 416 15.37 -5.50 -5.64
CA SER A 416 14.25 -6.25 -5.07
C SER A 416 14.42 -7.77 -5.18
N LYS A 417 13.47 -8.55 -4.63
CA LYS A 417 13.45 -10.03 -4.68
C LYS A 417 13.68 -10.62 -6.07
N GLU A 418 13.27 -9.94 -7.14
CA GLU A 418 13.46 -10.37 -8.52
C GLU A 418 14.94 -10.55 -8.90
N PHE A 419 15.85 -9.91 -8.16
CA PHE A 419 17.30 -9.94 -8.35
C PHE A 419 18.02 -10.81 -7.31
N MET A 420 17.31 -11.39 -6.35
CA MET A 420 17.90 -12.14 -5.24
C MET A 420 17.73 -13.66 -5.41
N ASN A 421 18.79 -14.42 -5.14
CA ASN A 421 18.72 -15.89 -5.11
C ASN A 421 18.19 -16.39 -3.75
N ILE A 422 16.88 -16.23 -3.52
CA ILE A 422 16.23 -16.62 -2.25
C ILE A 422 16.11 -18.14 -2.17
N LEU A 423 16.98 -18.74 -1.34
CA LEU A 423 17.05 -20.17 -1.10
C LEU A 423 16.22 -20.61 0.12
N GLN A 424 16.04 -19.72 1.09
CA GLN A 424 15.37 -20.02 2.35
C GLN A 424 14.17 -19.09 2.55
N THR A 425 13.09 -19.66 3.08
CA THR A 425 11.89 -18.92 3.45
C THR A 425 11.40 -19.38 4.81
N THR A 426 10.73 -18.50 5.54
CA THR A 426 9.99 -18.84 6.75
C THR A 426 8.90 -19.89 6.44
N PRO A 427 8.34 -20.59 7.45
CA PRO A 427 7.20 -21.48 7.25
C PRO A 427 5.99 -20.82 6.57
N LYS A 428 5.90 -19.49 6.64
CA LYS A 428 4.86 -18.66 6.01
C LYS A 428 5.21 -18.20 4.59
N GLY A 429 6.40 -18.54 4.09
CA GLY A 429 6.84 -18.25 2.71
C GLY A 429 7.52 -16.89 2.52
N TRP A 430 7.85 -16.19 3.60
CA TRP A 430 8.61 -14.93 3.55
C TRP A 430 10.09 -15.21 3.33
N ALA A 431 10.79 -14.34 2.60
CA ALA A 431 12.24 -14.42 2.49
C ALA A 431 12.87 -14.23 3.87
N THR A 432 13.93 -14.98 4.14
CA THR A 432 14.77 -14.77 5.32
C THR A 432 15.68 -13.56 5.09
N ASP A 433 16.04 -12.85 6.16
CA ASP A 433 16.75 -11.56 6.07
C ASP A 433 18.26 -11.74 5.78
N ASP A 434 18.83 -12.93 5.95
CA ASP A 434 20.23 -13.25 5.63
C ASP A 434 20.59 -12.97 4.16
N ILE A 435 19.62 -13.09 3.25
CA ILE A 435 19.81 -12.78 1.83
C ILE A 435 20.18 -11.31 1.59
N LEU A 436 19.83 -10.40 2.50
CA LEU A 436 20.11 -8.98 2.35
C LEU A 436 21.60 -8.69 2.48
N VAL A 437 22.36 -9.40 3.32
CA VAL A 437 23.80 -9.15 3.53
C VAL A 437 24.60 -9.17 2.22
N PRO A 438 24.61 -10.26 1.43
CA PRO A 438 25.36 -10.28 0.18
C PRO A 438 24.85 -9.26 -0.85
N ASN A 439 23.56 -8.94 -0.85
CA ASN A 439 23.00 -7.96 -1.79
C ASN A 439 23.35 -6.51 -1.40
N ILE A 440 23.42 -6.18 -0.11
CA ILE A 440 23.92 -4.89 0.38
C ILE A 440 25.38 -4.73 -0.03
N MET A 441 26.22 -5.74 0.23
CA MET A 441 27.64 -5.70 -0.14
C MET A 441 27.82 -5.53 -1.65
N GLU A 442 27.01 -6.21 -2.45
CA GLU A 442 27.03 -6.08 -3.91
C GLU A 442 26.58 -4.71 -4.40
N SER A 443 25.54 -4.13 -3.81
CA SER A 443 25.11 -2.76 -4.09
C SER A 443 26.20 -1.74 -3.74
N MET A 444 26.91 -1.93 -2.64
CA MET A 444 28.04 -1.07 -2.24
C MET A 444 29.31 -1.27 -3.07
N ASP A 445 29.31 -2.18 -4.03
CA ASP A 445 30.42 -2.39 -4.97
C ASP A 445 30.12 -1.73 -6.34
N THR A 446 28.96 -1.06 -6.50
CA THR A 446 28.56 -0.39 -7.75
C THR A 446 29.22 0.98 -7.92
N THR A 447 29.63 1.63 -6.81
CA THR A 447 30.29 2.93 -6.82
C THR A 447 31.71 2.83 -6.23
N GLU A 448 32.60 3.72 -6.66
CA GLU A 448 33.93 3.87 -6.02
C GLU A 448 33.86 4.77 -4.77
N GLY A 449 32.74 5.48 -4.58
CA GLY A 449 32.51 6.43 -3.48
C GLY A 449 31.74 5.81 -2.34
N GLN A 450 31.15 6.66 -1.51
CA GLN A 450 30.45 6.27 -0.29
C GLN A 450 28.99 6.04 -0.63
N ASP A 451 28.40 5.02 -0.02
CA ASP A 451 27.03 4.64 -0.35
C ASP A 451 26.04 5.04 0.74
N PHE A 452 24.90 5.53 0.29
CA PHE A 452 23.67 5.55 1.05
C PHE A 452 22.87 4.30 0.70
N VAL A 453 22.68 3.41 1.67
CA VAL A 453 21.93 2.18 1.47
C VAL A 453 20.67 2.18 2.31
N PHE A 454 19.50 2.09 1.68
CA PHE A 454 18.22 1.95 2.36
C PHE A 454 17.64 0.55 2.14
N THR A 455 17.59 -0.24 3.20
CA THR A 455 17.19 -1.66 3.17
C THR A 455 15.89 -1.90 3.94
N ILE A 456 14.97 -2.66 3.33
CA ILE A 456 13.71 -3.09 3.96
C ILE A 456 13.68 -4.62 4.04
N SER A 457 13.59 -5.13 5.26
CA SER A 457 13.45 -6.55 5.54
C SER A 457 11.98 -7.01 5.43
N VAL A 458 11.71 -8.32 5.41
CA VAL A 458 10.32 -8.85 5.30
C VAL A 458 10.07 -10.06 6.20
N GLN A 459 11.10 -10.61 6.84
CA GLN A 459 11.00 -11.89 7.53
C GLN A 459 9.93 -11.92 8.64
N GLY A 460 9.76 -10.80 9.36
CA GLY A 460 8.86 -10.69 10.53
C GLY A 460 7.41 -10.41 10.19
N HIS A 461 7.09 -10.34 8.90
CA HIS A 461 5.77 -9.99 8.41
C HIS A 461 4.73 -11.05 8.83
N GLY A 462 3.61 -10.59 9.40
CA GLY A 462 2.45 -11.43 9.74
C GLY A 462 1.68 -11.97 8.52
N ASP A 463 0.58 -12.70 8.68
CA ASP A 463 -0.08 -13.15 9.91
C ASP A 463 0.66 -14.32 10.61
N TYR A 464 0.49 -14.46 11.92
CA TYR A 464 1.22 -15.38 12.78
C TYR A 464 0.41 -16.66 13.04
N PRO A 465 1.02 -17.86 12.89
CA PRO A 465 0.29 -19.11 13.00
C PRO A 465 -0.15 -19.41 14.44
N THR A 466 -1.43 -19.75 14.62
CA THR A 466 -1.97 -20.20 15.92
C THR A 466 -1.75 -21.70 16.17
N GLU A 467 -1.26 -22.44 15.17
CA GLU A 467 -0.87 -23.84 15.30
C GLU A 467 0.66 -23.95 15.32
N PRO A 468 1.25 -24.97 15.96
CA PRO A 468 2.69 -25.18 15.96
C PRO A 468 3.21 -25.35 14.53
N THR A 469 4.15 -24.48 14.12
CA THR A 469 4.78 -24.50 12.79
C THR A 469 6.28 -24.71 12.84
N LEU A 470 6.92 -24.40 13.98
CA LEU A 470 8.33 -24.64 14.21
C LEU A 470 8.54 -26.02 14.82
N GLU A 471 9.39 -26.85 14.22
CA GLU A 471 9.69 -28.18 14.75
C GLU A 471 10.55 -28.12 16.02
N ASN A 472 11.53 -27.21 16.05
CA ASN A 472 12.43 -26.98 17.18
C ASN A 472 12.68 -25.47 17.31
N PRO A 473 11.82 -24.72 18.01
CA PRO A 473 12.06 -23.31 18.27
C PRO A 473 13.30 -23.14 19.15
N GLU A 474 14.17 -22.17 18.82
CA GLU A 474 15.32 -21.83 19.65
C GLU A 474 14.85 -21.15 20.94
N ILE A 475 13.98 -20.13 20.78
CA ILE A 475 13.38 -19.42 21.90
C ILE A 475 12.04 -20.05 22.24
N ILE A 476 11.92 -20.60 23.44
CA ILE A 476 10.66 -21.14 23.97
C ILE A 476 9.90 -20.00 24.67
N VAL A 477 8.62 -19.85 24.33
CA VAL A 477 7.78 -18.77 24.86
C VAL A 477 6.79 -19.28 25.92
N SER A 478 6.65 -18.52 27.01
CA SER A 478 5.67 -18.77 28.08
C SER A 478 5.05 -17.48 28.62
N GLY A 479 4.07 -17.59 29.53
CA GLY A 479 3.33 -16.44 30.06
C GLY A 479 2.00 -16.14 29.35
N VAL A 480 1.67 -16.92 28.31
CA VAL A 480 0.40 -16.86 27.57
C VAL A 480 -0.40 -18.12 27.86
N GLU A 481 -1.63 -17.98 28.38
CA GLU A 481 -2.48 -19.13 28.71
C GLU A 481 -3.13 -19.75 27.46
N ASP A 482 -3.51 -18.93 26.49
CA ASP A 482 -4.10 -19.40 25.24
C ASP A 482 -3.03 -20.04 24.35
N GLU A 483 -3.24 -21.30 23.97
CA GLU A 483 -2.28 -22.07 23.18
C GLU A 483 -2.07 -21.47 21.78
N GLY A 484 -3.13 -20.97 21.15
CA GLY A 484 -3.05 -20.36 19.83
C GLY A 484 -2.21 -19.08 19.85
N LYS A 485 -2.47 -18.18 20.81
CA LYS A 485 -1.67 -16.98 21.01
C LYS A 485 -0.23 -17.31 21.37
N ARG A 486 0.01 -18.32 22.21
CA ARG A 486 1.36 -18.76 22.56
C ARG A 486 2.14 -19.24 21.34
N ASN A 487 1.51 -20.03 20.46
CA ASN A 487 2.13 -20.48 19.21
C ASN A 487 2.48 -19.31 18.28
N ALA A 488 1.59 -18.32 18.18
CA ALA A 488 1.83 -17.12 17.39
C ALA A 488 3.03 -16.31 17.93
N TRP A 489 3.10 -16.13 19.26
CA TRP A 489 4.24 -15.49 19.90
C TRP A 489 5.54 -16.28 19.77
N GLU A 490 5.50 -17.60 19.94
CA GLU A 490 6.69 -18.45 19.77
C GLU A 490 7.23 -18.37 18.34
N TYR A 491 6.35 -18.40 17.34
CA TYR A 491 6.74 -18.15 15.95
C TYR A 491 7.39 -16.76 15.79
N TYR A 492 6.69 -15.69 16.17
CA TYR A 492 7.17 -14.32 15.99
C TYR A 492 8.52 -14.06 16.69
N VAL A 493 8.68 -14.54 17.93
CA VAL A 493 9.91 -14.35 18.70
C VAL A 493 11.10 -15.07 18.06
N ASN A 494 10.88 -16.24 17.44
CA ASN A 494 11.94 -16.92 16.71
C ASN A 494 12.28 -16.22 15.38
N GLU A 495 11.31 -15.63 14.69
CA GLU A 495 11.61 -14.77 13.53
C GLU A 495 12.42 -13.53 13.94
N VAL A 496 12.10 -12.90 15.08
CA VAL A 496 12.88 -11.79 15.64
C VAL A 496 14.29 -12.23 16.06
N TYR A 497 14.45 -13.46 16.56
CA TYR A 497 15.77 -14.01 16.87
C TYR A 497 16.63 -14.25 15.61
N GLU A 498 16.03 -14.72 14.51
CA GLU A 498 16.73 -14.83 13.23
C GLU A 498 17.07 -13.43 12.65
N MET A 499 16.20 -12.44 12.80
CA MET A 499 16.52 -11.04 12.46
C MET A 499 17.74 -10.52 13.24
N ASP A 500 17.81 -10.83 14.54
CA ASP A 500 18.94 -10.45 15.38
C ASP A 500 20.27 -11.07 14.90
N LYS A 501 20.24 -12.30 14.37
CA LYS A 501 21.41 -12.91 13.72
C LYS A 501 21.80 -12.17 12.45
N PHE A 502 20.83 -11.79 11.63
CA PHE A 502 21.07 -10.97 10.44
C PHE A 502 21.73 -9.64 10.79
N VAL A 503 21.29 -8.95 11.85
CA VAL A 503 21.91 -7.71 12.36
C VAL A 503 23.39 -7.92 12.65
N GLY A 504 23.74 -8.99 13.37
CA GLY A 504 25.14 -9.33 13.65
C GLY A 504 25.96 -9.60 12.38
N GLN A 505 25.42 -10.38 11.45
CA GLN A 505 26.07 -10.70 10.17
C GLN A 505 26.32 -9.46 9.31
N LEU A 506 25.38 -8.52 9.28
CA LEU A 506 25.53 -7.28 8.51
C LEU A 506 26.62 -6.39 9.10
N ILE A 507 26.66 -6.24 10.42
CA ILE A 507 27.72 -5.49 11.10
C ILE A 507 29.09 -6.10 10.79
N ASP A 508 29.24 -7.42 10.91
CA ASP A 508 30.50 -8.11 10.61
C ASP A 508 30.92 -7.89 9.14
N ALA A 509 29.97 -7.91 8.21
CA ALA A 509 30.24 -7.69 6.79
C ALA A 509 30.68 -6.24 6.50
N VAL A 510 29.94 -5.25 7.02
CA VAL A 510 30.26 -3.83 6.85
C VAL A 510 31.60 -3.48 7.51
N GLU A 511 31.84 -3.95 8.73
CA GLU A 511 33.11 -3.74 9.43
C GLU A 511 34.30 -4.34 8.65
N SER A 512 34.10 -5.47 7.98
CA SER A 512 35.15 -6.12 7.19
C SER A 512 35.62 -5.32 5.97
N ARG A 513 34.82 -4.33 5.52
CA ARG A 513 35.20 -3.40 4.44
C ARG A 513 36.30 -2.43 4.88
N ASN A 514 36.46 -2.19 6.19
CA ASN A 514 37.39 -1.19 6.75
C ASN A 514 37.14 0.23 6.22
N GLU A 515 35.88 0.55 5.95
CA GLU A 515 35.41 1.88 5.54
C GLU A 515 34.66 2.54 6.70
N PRO A 516 34.78 3.87 6.88
CA PRO A 516 33.95 4.61 7.83
C PRO A 516 32.48 4.31 7.53
N SER A 517 31.70 3.88 8.53
CA SER A 517 30.33 3.41 8.31
C SER A 517 29.43 3.70 9.51
N VAL A 518 28.16 3.99 9.22
CA VAL A 518 27.07 4.11 10.19
C VAL A 518 25.91 3.23 9.73
N ILE A 519 25.35 2.43 10.65
CA ILE A 519 24.16 1.61 10.39
C ILE A 519 23.06 1.94 11.39
N VAL A 520 21.87 2.26 10.89
CA VAL A 520 20.67 2.45 11.70
C VAL A 520 19.77 1.25 11.55
N PHE A 521 19.53 0.51 12.63
CA PHE A 521 18.50 -0.52 12.68
C PHE A 521 17.28 0.02 13.41
N TYR A 522 16.09 -0.15 12.83
CA TYR A 522 14.84 0.28 13.47
C TYR A 522 13.66 -0.59 13.08
N GLY A 523 12.69 -0.72 13.99
CA GLY A 523 11.42 -1.39 13.72
C GLY A 523 10.39 -0.43 13.14
N ASP A 524 9.67 -0.84 12.10
CA ASP A 524 8.73 0.04 11.39
C ASP A 524 7.34 0.16 12.04
N HIS A 525 6.90 -0.90 12.74
CA HIS A 525 5.72 -0.92 13.60
C HIS A 525 5.68 -2.14 14.52
N LEU A 526 4.80 -2.12 15.53
CA LEU A 526 4.51 -3.33 16.31
C LEU A 526 3.81 -4.40 15.46
N PRO A 527 3.98 -5.71 15.76
CA PRO A 527 3.29 -6.79 15.06
C PRO A 527 1.80 -6.82 15.38
N THR A 528 1.01 -7.46 14.51
CA THR A 528 -0.44 -7.68 14.70
C THR A 528 -0.73 -8.77 15.74
N MET A 529 -0.48 -8.48 17.02
CA MET A 529 -0.61 -9.40 18.16
C MET A 529 -1.67 -8.96 19.19
N ASP A 530 -2.63 -8.13 18.80
CA ASP A 530 -3.67 -7.56 19.68
C ASP A 530 -3.12 -6.92 20.97
N LEU A 531 -1.96 -6.29 20.88
CA LEU A 531 -1.33 -5.62 22.02
C LEU A 531 -2.13 -4.37 22.44
N GLU A 532 -2.37 -4.24 23.74
CA GLU A 532 -2.85 -3.01 24.35
C GLU A 532 -1.68 -2.18 24.89
N SER A 533 -1.87 -0.87 25.03
CA SER A 533 -0.85 -0.01 25.66
C SER A 533 -0.47 -0.50 27.08
N SER A 534 -1.42 -1.06 27.82
CA SER A 534 -1.23 -1.65 29.15
C SER A 534 -0.25 -2.82 29.18
N ASP A 535 -0.10 -3.55 28.07
CA ASP A 535 0.79 -4.72 27.95
C ASP A 535 2.27 -4.34 27.84
N LEU A 536 2.55 -3.12 27.36
CA LEU A 536 3.90 -2.64 27.07
C LEU A 536 4.49 -1.87 28.25
N LYS A 537 5.80 -1.99 28.50
CA LYS A 537 6.50 -1.14 29.48
C LYS A 537 6.40 0.35 29.14
N SER A 538 6.47 0.68 27.85
CA SER A 538 6.38 2.06 27.34
C SER A 538 5.00 2.71 27.54
N LYS A 539 3.97 1.88 27.76
CA LYS A 539 2.55 2.27 27.75
C LYS A 539 2.11 3.01 26.47
N TYR A 540 2.77 2.74 25.34
CA TYR A 540 2.48 3.39 24.06
C TYR A 540 2.71 2.46 22.86
N LEU A 541 1.66 2.27 22.03
CA LEU A 541 1.65 1.31 20.92
C LEU A 541 2.48 1.74 19.69
N TYR A 542 2.88 3.00 19.61
CA TYR A 542 3.66 3.52 18.48
C TYR A 542 5.16 3.54 18.75
N ASN A 543 5.61 2.95 19.87
CA ASN A 543 7.02 2.84 20.20
C ASN A 543 7.53 1.47 19.77
N THR A 544 8.37 1.46 18.74
CA THR A 544 9.31 0.36 18.46
C THR A 544 10.68 0.75 19.02
N ASN A 545 11.75 0.12 18.53
CA ASN A 545 13.12 0.33 19.00
C ASN A 545 14.02 0.71 17.82
N TYR A 546 15.09 1.46 18.11
CA TYR A 546 16.16 1.72 17.15
C TYR A 546 17.54 1.67 17.80
N VAL A 547 18.58 1.50 17.00
CA VAL A 547 19.99 1.68 17.38
C VAL A 547 20.80 2.24 16.22
N ILE A 548 21.75 3.13 16.52
CA ILE A 548 22.69 3.72 15.56
C ILE A 548 24.07 3.14 15.86
N TRP A 549 24.47 2.09 15.14
CA TRP A 549 25.82 1.53 15.20
C TRP A 549 26.77 2.32 14.31
N ASP A 550 28.04 2.41 14.70
CA ASP A 550 29.09 3.01 13.88
C ASP A 550 30.47 2.43 14.21
N ASN A 551 31.41 2.57 13.28
CA ASN A 551 32.82 2.24 13.50
C ASN A 551 33.76 3.47 13.50
N ILE A 552 33.17 4.66 13.63
CA ILE A 552 33.89 5.95 13.58
C ILE A 552 33.97 6.64 14.95
N GLY A 553 33.35 6.04 15.97
CA GLY A 553 33.38 6.51 17.35
C GLY A 553 32.40 7.64 17.65
N LEU A 554 31.15 7.58 17.15
CA LEU A 554 30.14 8.59 17.48
C LEU A 554 29.83 8.61 18.99
N GLU A 555 29.49 9.78 19.50
CA GLU A 555 29.08 9.93 20.90
C GLU A 555 27.73 9.23 21.15
N LYS A 556 27.70 8.31 22.11
CA LYS A 556 26.47 7.65 22.55
C LYS A 556 25.50 8.67 23.17
N LYS A 557 24.34 8.84 22.55
CA LYS A 557 23.24 9.70 23.03
C LYS A 557 21.92 8.96 22.95
N ASP A 558 21.51 8.38 24.08
CA ASP A 558 20.25 7.65 24.18
C ASP A 558 19.06 8.63 24.25
N GLY A 559 17.98 8.31 23.54
CA GLY A 559 16.82 9.19 23.45
C GLY A 559 15.69 8.64 22.59
N ASN A 560 14.47 9.13 22.80
CA ASN A 560 13.33 8.75 21.97
C ASN A 560 13.23 9.68 20.78
N ILE A 561 13.08 9.13 19.58
CA ILE A 561 13.06 9.89 18.33
C ILE A 561 11.83 9.53 17.50
N ALA A 562 11.28 10.50 16.76
CA ALA A 562 10.24 10.22 15.77
C ALA A 562 10.87 9.78 14.45
N SER A 563 10.18 8.91 13.70
CA SER A 563 10.69 8.41 12.41
C SER A 563 11.05 9.52 11.44
N TYR A 564 10.30 10.62 11.40
CA TYR A 564 10.61 11.76 10.53
C TYR A 564 11.85 12.59 10.97
N GLN A 565 12.51 12.24 12.07
CA GLN A 565 13.67 12.98 12.60
C GLN A 565 14.99 12.19 12.55
N ILE A 566 14.96 10.86 12.43
CA ILE A 566 16.17 10.02 12.59
C ILE A 566 17.23 10.28 11.53
N MET A 567 16.84 10.49 10.27
CA MET A 567 17.79 10.80 9.20
C MET A 567 18.53 12.13 9.48
N ALA A 568 17.80 13.15 9.91
CA ALA A 568 18.38 14.45 10.27
C ALA A 568 19.31 14.36 11.51
N ASP A 569 18.96 13.53 12.51
CA ASP A 569 19.82 13.28 13.68
C ASP A 569 21.12 12.58 13.29
N VAL A 570 21.06 11.60 12.38
CA VAL A 570 22.26 10.93 11.84
C VAL A 570 23.10 11.91 11.03
N PHE A 571 22.49 12.69 10.14
CA PHE A 571 23.19 13.71 9.36
C PHE A 571 23.91 14.73 10.26
N GLU A 572 23.25 15.19 11.33
CA GLU A 572 23.85 16.14 12.29
C GLU A 572 25.07 15.53 12.99
N ARG A 573 24.99 14.27 13.43
CA ARG A 573 26.12 13.55 14.05
C ARG A 573 27.29 13.35 13.08
N LEU A 574 26.98 13.32 11.79
CA LEU A 574 27.95 13.19 10.71
C LEU A 574 28.42 14.53 10.16
N ASP A 575 27.98 15.68 10.70
CA ASP A 575 28.32 17.00 10.13
C ASP A 575 27.96 17.08 8.63
N ILE A 576 26.80 16.52 8.30
CA ILE A 576 26.16 16.55 6.99
C ILE A 576 24.93 17.45 7.09
N HIS A 577 24.87 18.47 6.25
CA HIS A 577 23.75 19.41 6.13
C HIS A 577 23.25 19.37 4.70
N SER A 578 22.38 18.42 4.39
CA SER A 578 21.82 18.24 3.06
C SER A 578 20.37 17.79 3.11
N GLY A 579 19.57 18.26 2.15
CA GLY A 579 18.14 18.04 2.05
C GLY A 579 17.33 19.04 2.88
N THR A 580 16.32 19.61 2.24
CA THR A 580 15.59 20.79 2.74
C THR A 580 14.89 20.53 4.06
N VAL A 581 14.20 19.40 4.16
CA VAL A 581 13.47 19.04 5.39
C VAL A 581 14.43 18.56 6.50
N PHE A 582 15.55 17.93 6.15
CA PHE A 582 16.55 17.50 7.14
C PHE A 582 17.29 18.70 7.75
N ASN A 583 17.72 19.65 6.92
CA ASN A 583 18.30 20.91 7.36
C ASN A 583 17.30 21.71 8.21
N TYR A 584 16.01 21.71 7.83
CA TYR A 584 14.96 22.30 8.64
C TYR A 584 14.91 21.66 10.06
N HIS A 585 14.99 20.33 10.17
CA HIS A 585 15.04 19.66 11.47
C HIS A 585 16.25 20.08 12.29
N GLN A 586 17.45 20.03 11.71
CA GLN A 586 18.70 20.40 12.38
C GLN A 586 18.69 21.84 12.90
N GLN A 587 18.15 22.78 12.11
CA GLN A 587 18.15 24.20 12.45
C GLN A 587 16.98 24.61 13.36
N ARG A 588 15.82 23.95 13.26
CA ARG A 588 14.56 24.48 13.82
C ARG A 588 13.84 23.56 14.82
N GLN A 589 14.33 22.36 15.11
CA GLN A 589 13.68 21.43 16.05
C GLN A 589 13.38 22.05 17.43
N SER A 590 14.23 22.97 17.91
CA SER A 590 14.06 23.65 19.20
C SER A 590 13.18 24.90 19.17
N THR A 591 12.60 25.25 18.01
CA THR A 591 11.80 26.47 17.87
C THR A 591 10.35 26.27 18.33
N LYS A 592 9.70 27.36 18.74
CA LYS A 592 8.31 27.32 19.24
C LYS A 592 7.30 26.85 18.19
N ASN A 593 7.51 27.21 16.92
CA ASN A 593 6.58 26.95 15.82
C ASN A 593 6.99 25.74 14.98
N TYR A 594 7.96 24.92 15.44
CA TYR A 594 8.56 23.83 14.67
C TYR A 594 7.56 22.94 13.90
N LEU A 595 6.46 22.49 14.53
CA LEU A 595 5.50 21.64 13.82
C LEU A 595 4.58 22.41 12.85
N ALA A 596 4.26 23.67 13.15
CA ALA A 596 3.42 24.50 12.28
C ALA A 596 4.19 24.96 11.03
N ASP A 597 5.46 25.32 11.22
CA ASP A 597 6.37 25.69 10.14
C ASP A 597 6.71 24.45 9.28
N LEU A 598 6.82 23.25 9.89
CA LEU A 598 7.00 22.00 9.14
C LEU A 598 5.77 21.66 8.28
N GLU A 599 4.56 21.90 8.77
CA GLU A 599 3.32 21.72 8.01
C GLU A 599 3.30 22.61 6.75
N LEU A 600 3.70 23.87 6.90
CA LEU A 600 3.84 24.83 5.78
C LEU A 600 4.90 24.39 4.79
N LEU A 601 6.09 24.01 5.25
CA LEU A 601 7.19 23.54 4.40
C LEU A 601 6.82 22.27 3.63
N GLN A 602 6.22 21.30 4.32
CA GLN A 602 5.80 20.04 3.71
C GLN A 602 4.67 20.27 2.68
N TYR A 603 3.74 21.19 2.96
CA TYR A 603 2.74 21.61 1.98
C TYR A 603 3.39 22.28 0.77
N ASP A 604 4.33 23.21 0.97
CA ASP A 604 5.02 23.92 -0.11
C ASP A 604 5.71 22.95 -1.08
N ILE A 605 6.48 21.99 -0.54
CA ILE A 605 7.24 21.01 -1.33
C ILE A 605 6.32 20.08 -2.14
N MET A 606 5.20 19.65 -1.56
CA MET A 606 4.35 18.62 -2.16
C MET A 606 3.15 19.18 -2.95
N TYR A 607 2.46 20.18 -2.43
CA TYR A 607 1.16 20.61 -2.94
C TYR A 607 1.10 22.10 -3.30
N GLY A 608 2.04 22.91 -2.81
CA GLY A 608 2.14 24.33 -3.06
C GLY A 608 2.91 24.69 -4.34
N GLU A 609 3.39 25.93 -4.37
CA GLU A 609 4.13 26.56 -5.47
C GLU A 609 5.65 26.30 -5.39
N GLN A 610 6.12 25.56 -4.37
CA GLN A 610 7.53 25.26 -4.14
C GLN A 610 8.41 26.51 -4.00
N TYR A 611 7.94 27.53 -3.25
CA TYR A 611 8.68 28.76 -2.98
C TYR A 611 10.04 28.49 -2.33
N VAL A 612 10.16 27.42 -1.53
CA VAL A 612 11.43 27.03 -0.91
C VAL A 612 12.54 26.76 -1.95
N TYR A 613 12.18 26.38 -3.17
CA TYR A 613 13.11 26.05 -4.25
C TYR A 613 13.29 27.16 -5.30
N GLU A 614 12.65 28.33 -5.14
CA GLU A 614 12.64 29.37 -6.17
C GLU A 614 14.05 29.87 -6.53
N GLU A 615 14.94 30.00 -5.54
CA GLU A 615 16.33 30.45 -5.76
C GLU A 615 17.30 29.30 -6.04
N SER A 616 17.13 28.13 -5.42
CA SER A 616 18.06 26.99 -5.54
C SER A 616 17.78 26.07 -6.72
N GLY A 617 16.55 26.07 -7.22
CA GLY A 617 16.03 25.01 -8.08
C GLY A 617 15.58 23.78 -7.27
N ALA A 618 14.76 22.94 -7.91
CA ALA A 618 14.28 21.69 -7.32
C ALA A 618 15.43 20.66 -7.21
N PRO A 619 15.60 19.97 -6.07
CA PRO A 619 16.67 18.97 -5.86
C PRO A 619 16.61 17.78 -6.83
N ILE A 620 15.41 17.49 -7.35
CA ILE A 620 15.16 16.42 -8.32
C ILE A 620 14.07 16.88 -9.30
N THR A 621 14.30 16.64 -10.59
CA THR A 621 13.37 17.01 -11.67
C THR A 621 12.82 15.81 -12.42
N GLU A 622 13.55 14.70 -12.45
CA GLU A 622 13.15 13.43 -13.03
C GLU A 622 13.81 12.27 -12.28
N GLY A 623 13.28 11.06 -12.43
CA GLY A 623 13.88 9.87 -11.83
C GLY A 623 14.82 9.15 -12.79
N HIS A 624 15.94 8.69 -12.27
CA HIS A 624 17.04 8.08 -13.03
C HIS A 624 17.40 6.66 -12.57
N MET A 625 16.63 6.09 -11.64
CA MET A 625 16.89 4.79 -11.04
C MET A 625 16.91 3.65 -12.05
N VAL A 626 17.76 2.65 -11.79
CA VAL A 626 17.84 1.39 -12.52
C VAL A 626 17.48 0.22 -11.60
N MET A 627 16.72 -0.76 -12.09
CA MET A 627 16.32 -1.92 -11.29
C MET A 627 17.43 -2.99 -11.22
N GLY A 628 17.87 -3.28 -10.00
CA GLY A 628 18.97 -4.20 -9.68
C GLY A 628 20.36 -3.66 -10.05
N VAL A 629 21.40 -4.40 -9.69
CA VAL A 629 22.81 -4.03 -9.97
C VAL A 629 23.57 -5.00 -10.88
N LYS A 630 23.02 -6.20 -11.14
CA LYS A 630 23.56 -7.18 -12.11
C LYS A 630 22.60 -7.49 -13.25
N ASP A 631 23.19 -7.74 -14.41
CA ASP A 631 22.50 -8.26 -15.59
C ASP A 631 22.47 -9.78 -15.58
N ALA A 632 21.36 -10.34 -16.07
CA ALA A 632 21.33 -11.75 -16.46
C ALA A 632 22.14 -11.92 -17.76
N GLU A 633 22.99 -12.94 -17.84
CA GLU A 633 23.76 -13.23 -19.04
C GLU A 633 23.39 -14.59 -19.59
N ILE A 634 23.32 -14.71 -20.92
CA ILE A 634 23.10 -15.99 -21.60
C ILE A 634 24.41 -16.43 -22.23
N THR A 635 24.83 -17.65 -21.93
CA THR A 635 26.04 -18.25 -22.53
C THR A 635 25.69 -19.27 -23.61
N GLU A 636 24.62 -20.06 -23.44
CA GLU A 636 24.29 -21.15 -24.37
C GLU A 636 22.81 -21.53 -24.31
N ALA A 637 22.26 -22.02 -25.44
CA ALA A 637 20.99 -22.71 -25.50
C ALA A 637 21.22 -24.14 -26.00
N VAL A 638 20.85 -25.15 -25.19
CA VAL A 638 21.08 -26.56 -25.50
C VAL A 638 19.75 -27.29 -25.63
N SER A 639 19.55 -27.98 -26.77
CA SER A 639 18.42 -28.87 -26.97
C SER A 639 18.61 -30.18 -26.20
N GLN A 640 17.55 -30.62 -25.51
CA GLN A 640 17.49 -31.86 -24.76
C GLN A 640 16.90 -33.00 -25.60
N LEU A 641 17.13 -34.25 -25.17
CA LEU A 641 16.67 -35.44 -25.89
C LEU A 641 15.14 -35.55 -26.01
N ASP A 642 14.39 -34.89 -25.12
CA ASP A 642 12.93 -34.85 -25.13
C ASP A 642 12.35 -33.70 -25.98
N GLY A 643 13.21 -32.90 -26.61
CA GLY A 643 12.83 -31.76 -27.44
C GLY A 643 12.75 -30.42 -26.70
N SER A 644 12.90 -30.41 -25.37
CA SER A 644 12.97 -29.18 -24.58
C SER A 644 14.31 -28.45 -24.76
N TYR A 645 14.38 -27.19 -24.32
CA TYR A 645 15.63 -26.41 -24.33
C TYR A 645 16.08 -26.04 -22.92
N SER A 646 17.40 -26.00 -22.70
CA SER A 646 18.02 -25.44 -21.50
C SER A 646 18.83 -24.22 -21.86
N ILE A 647 18.55 -23.11 -21.20
CA ILE A 647 19.31 -21.87 -21.31
C ILE A 647 20.32 -21.83 -20.16
N TYR A 648 21.61 -21.72 -20.51
CA TYR A 648 22.72 -21.59 -19.57
C TYR A 648 23.20 -20.15 -19.52
N GLY A 649 23.67 -19.73 -18.34
CA GLY A 649 24.04 -18.35 -18.10
C GLY A 649 24.48 -18.04 -16.69
N SER A 650 24.33 -16.78 -16.28
CA SER A 650 24.64 -16.27 -14.95
C SER A 650 23.53 -15.34 -14.45
N ASN A 651 23.49 -15.13 -13.12
CA ASN A 651 22.56 -14.21 -12.43
C ASN A 651 21.07 -14.49 -12.68
N PHE A 652 20.70 -15.75 -12.94
CA PHE A 652 19.29 -16.13 -12.99
C PHE A 652 18.70 -16.22 -11.58
N THR A 653 17.41 -15.90 -11.47
CA THR A 653 16.60 -16.02 -10.25
C THR A 653 15.32 -16.76 -10.57
N LYS A 654 14.50 -17.07 -9.55
CA LYS A 654 13.17 -17.70 -9.76
C LYS A 654 12.24 -16.83 -10.64
N GLN A 655 12.57 -15.55 -10.80
CA GLN A 655 11.82 -14.49 -11.48
C GLN A 655 12.34 -14.26 -12.89
N SER A 656 13.46 -14.88 -13.26
CA SER A 656 13.96 -14.90 -14.62
C SER A 656 12.99 -15.65 -15.55
N LYS A 657 12.63 -15.00 -16.67
CA LYS A 657 11.76 -15.54 -17.71
C LYS A 657 12.42 -15.37 -19.07
N VAL A 658 12.41 -16.43 -19.88
CA VAL A 658 12.92 -16.39 -21.24
C VAL A 658 11.86 -15.83 -22.17
N TYR A 659 12.29 -14.96 -23.07
CA TYR A 659 11.50 -14.41 -24.16
C TYR A 659 12.09 -14.90 -25.48
N ILE A 660 11.23 -15.39 -26.37
CA ILE A 660 11.59 -15.75 -27.74
C ILE A 660 10.79 -14.85 -28.68
N ASN A 661 11.47 -14.07 -29.53
CA ASN A 661 10.83 -13.10 -30.45
C ASN A 661 9.86 -12.14 -29.73
N GLY A 662 10.21 -11.70 -28.52
CA GLY A 662 9.37 -10.84 -27.68
C GLY A 662 8.21 -11.56 -26.97
N GLU A 663 8.00 -12.85 -27.22
CA GLU A 663 6.97 -13.63 -26.54
C GLU A 663 7.53 -14.36 -25.31
N LYS A 664 6.91 -14.12 -24.15
CA LYS A 664 7.26 -14.78 -22.89
C LYS A 664 7.00 -16.29 -22.96
N GLN A 665 8.02 -17.07 -22.63
CA GLN A 665 7.96 -18.54 -22.61
C GLN A 665 7.66 -19.09 -21.21
N ASP A 666 7.09 -20.30 -21.15
CA ASP A 666 7.00 -21.02 -19.89
C ASP A 666 8.41 -21.44 -19.45
N THR A 667 8.90 -20.77 -18.40
CA THR A 667 10.29 -20.85 -17.96
C THR A 667 10.34 -21.40 -16.55
N LYS A 668 11.03 -22.53 -16.40
CA LYS A 668 11.28 -23.17 -15.12
C LYS A 668 12.70 -22.87 -14.66
N PHE A 669 12.82 -22.26 -13.49
CA PHE A 669 14.09 -21.98 -12.84
C PHE A 669 14.63 -23.25 -12.16
N LEU A 670 15.87 -23.63 -12.48
CA LEU A 670 16.57 -24.70 -11.76
C LEU A 670 17.58 -24.15 -10.76
N ASN A 671 18.44 -23.23 -11.20
CA ASN A 671 19.43 -22.55 -10.38
C ASN A 671 19.88 -21.26 -11.08
N ASN A 672 20.78 -20.53 -10.44
CA ASN A 672 21.30 -19.24 -10.91
C ASN A 672 22.10 -19.28 -12.23
N THR A 673 22.27 -20.45 -12.83
CA THR A 673 22.98 -20.65 -14.10
C THR A 673 22.17 -21.42 -15.15
N ARG A 674 20.95 -21.89 -14.82
CA ARG A 674 20.15 -22.72 -15.73
C ARG A 674 18.65 -22.49 -15.63
N LEU A 675 18.04 -22.25 -16.78
CA LEU A 675 16.59 -22.22 -17.01
C LEU A 675 16.17 -23.33 -17.97
N GLU A 676 14.98 -23.90 -17.77
CA GLU A 676 14.38 -24.90 -18.67
C GLU A 676 13.15 -24.34 -19.39
N LEU A 677 13.02 -24.70 -20.67
CA LEU A 677 11.90 -24.39 -21.56
C LEU A 677 11.28 -25.70 -22.02
N GLU A 678 10.23 -26.16 -21.33
CA GLU A 678 9.65 -27.49 -21.54
C GLU A 678 8.81 -27.57 -22.82
N GLU A 679 8.19 -26.47 -23.26
CA GLU A 679 7.25 -26.45 -24.41
C GLU A 679 7.66 -25.50 -25.55
N SER A 680 8.88 -24.95 -25.51
CA SER A 680 9.36 -23.97 -26.51
C SER A 680 10.16 -24.63 -27.63
N GLU A 681 9.99 -24.14 -28.86
CA GLU A 681 10.83 -24.49 -30.01
C GLU A 681 11.68 -23.27 -30.41
N LEU A 682 12.99 -23.47 -30.59
CA LEU A 682 13.89 -22.46 -31.16
C LEU A 682 14.15 -22.76 -32.64
N ASN A 683 13.86 -21.79 -33.49
CA ASN A 683 14.09 -21.82 -34.92
C ASN A 683 15.26 -20.90 -35.32
N GLU A 684 15.84 -21.18 -36.48
CA GLU A 684 16.89 -20.33 -37.05
C GLU A 684 16.42 -18.90 -37.24
N GLY A 685 17.15 -17.95 -36.66
CA GLY A 685 16.84 -16.52 -36.67
C GLY A 685 15.96 -16.04 -35.52
N ASP A 686 15.53 -16.92 -34.61
CA ASP A 686 14.79 -16.52 -33.42
C ASP A 686 15.69 -15.69 -32.50
N THR A 687 15.11 -14.67 -31.87
CA THR A 687 15.77 -13.84 -30.86
C THR A 687 15.44 -14.35 -29.46
N VAL A 688 16.42 -14.43 -28.58
CA VAL A 688 16.33 -14.98 -27.23
C VAL A 688 16.88 -13.96 -26.24
N MET A 689 16.13 -13.74 -25.16
CA MET A 689 16.48 -12.83 -24.07
C MET A 689 15.95 -13.39 -22.76
N VAL A 690 16.62 -13.12 -21.65
CA VAL A 690 16.13 -13.38 -20.29
C VAL A 690 15.74 -12.05 -19.65
N ALA A 691 14.54 -11.97 -19.09
CA ALA A 691 14.07 -10.81 -18.35
C ALA A 691 13.88 -11.15 -16.87
N GLN A 692 14.25 -10.23 -15.97
CA GLN A 692 13.80 -10.24 -14.59
C GLN A 692 12.42 -9.60 -14.51
N VAL A 693 11.43 -10.40 -14.12
CA VAL A 693 10.02 -10.02 -14.23
C VAL A 693 9.37 -9.95 -12.86
N GLY A 694 8.82 -8.78 -12.54
CA GLY A 694 8.03 -8.51 -11.35
C GLY A 694 6.57 -8.94 -11.47
N SER A 695 5.73 -8.37 -10.61
CA SER A 695 4.29 -8.63 -10.65
C SER A 695 3.66 -8.06 -11.93
N SER A 696 2.49 -8.58 -12.32
CA SER A 696 1.78 -8.15 -13.54
C SER A 696 2.60 -8.24 -14.85
N ASN A 697 3.66 -9.05 -14.86
CA ASN A 697 4.64 -9.14 -15.95
C ASN A 697 5.45 -7.86 -16.23
N THR A 698 5.58 -6.94 -15.26
CA THR A 698 6.49 -5.81 -15.39
C THR A 698 7.92 -6.31 -15.60
N ILE A 699 8.55 -5.91 -16.71
CA ILE A 699 9.96 -6.19 -16.98
C ILE A 699 10.79 -5.15 -16.24
N PHE A 700 11.64 -5.59 -15.31
CA PHE A 700 12.51 -4.69 -14.57
C PHE A 700 13.85 -4.49 -15.25
N ARG A 701 14.45 -5.59 -15.74
CA ARG A 701 15.76 -5.60 -16.39
C ARG A 701 15.83 -6.78 -17.36
N THR A 702 16.61 -6.64 -18.42
CA THR A 702 16.82 -7.68 -19.43
C THR A 702 18.28 -8.08 -19.52
N SER A 703 18.54 -9.30 -20.00
CA SER A 703 19.82 -9.64 -20.58
C SER A 703 20.00 -8.91 -21.91
N LYS A 704 21.20 -9.00 -22.49
CA LYS A 704 21.36 -8.77 -23.91
C LYS A 704 20.48 -9.71 -24.73
N THR A 705 20.17 -9.31 -25.96
CA THR A 705 19.42 -10.13 -26.91
C THR A 705 20.37 -10.95 -27.78
N TYR A 706 20.03 -12.22 -28.01
CA TYR A 706 20.84 -13.15 -28.80
C TYR A 706 20.02 -13.73 -29.95
N GLU A 707 20.60 -13.85 -31.12
CA GLU A 707 20.00 -14.56 -32.26
C GLU A 707 20.45 -16.01 -32.27
N TYR A 708 19.51 -16.95 -32.38
CA TYR A 708 19.78 -18.37 -32.49
C TYR A 708 20.17 -18.71 -33.93
N ARG A 709 21.45 -19.09 -34.13
CA ARG A 709 22.02 -19.49 -35.43
C ARG A 709 22.90 -20.74 -35.36
N ASN A 710 22.63 -21.69 -36.25
CA ASN A 710 23.33 -22.98 -36.39
C ASN A 710 23.51 -23.74 -35.07
N GLY A 711 22.50 -23.72 -34.19
CA GLY A 711 22.57 -24.34 -32.87
C GLY A 711 23.40 -23.58 -31.83
N SER A 712 23.68 -22.30 -32.06
CA SER A 712 24.42 -21.41 -31.15
C SER A 712 23.74 -20.06 -31.00
N LEU A 713 23.99 -19.36 -29.89
CA LEU A 713 23.49 -18.00 -29.66
C LEU A 713 24.57 -16.98 -30.03
N THR A 714 24.22 -15.97 -30.83
CA THR A 714 25.10 -14.85 -31.16
C THR A 714 24.48 -13.55 -30.67
N GLU A 715 25.21 -12.75 -29.90
CA GLU A 715 24.74 -11.45 -29.39
C GLU A 715 24.33 -10.52 -30.56
N VAL A 716 23.16 -9.90 -30.42
CA VAL A 716 22.64 -8.90 -31.34
C VAL A 716 23.01 -7.52 -30.81
N PRO A 717 23.44 -6.57 -31.67
CA PRO A 717 23.65 -5.19 -31.25
C PRO A 717 22.41 -4.61 -30.57
N GLU A 718 22.60 -3.90 -29.47
CA GLU A 718 21.50 -3.20 -28.79
C GLU A 718 20.90 -2.13 -29.71
N ASP A 719 19.58 -1.98 -29.59
CA ASP A 719 18.85 -0.92 -30.25
C ASP A 719 19.19 0.41 -29.55
N PRO A 720 19.77 1.40 -30.26
CA PRO A 720 20.13 2.68 -29.65
C PRO A 720 18.92 3.47 -29.12
N ASP A 721 17.72 3.15 -29.58
CA ASP A 721 16.47 3.80 -29.15
C ASP A 721 15.80 3.04 -27.98
N ALA A 722 16.33 1.87 -27.58
CA ALA A 722 15.82 1.14 -26.42
C ALA A 722 16.12 1.88 -25.10
N PRO A 723 15.24 1.75 -24.09
CA PRO A 723 15.53 2.26 -22.76
C PRO A 723 16.80 1.63 -22.20
N GLU A 724 17.56 2.42 -21.45
CA GLU A 724 18.71 1.93 -20.68
C GLU A 724 18.35 0.67 -19.87
N ASN A 725 19.25 -0.29 -19.84
CA ASN A 725 18.96 -1.58 -19.23
C ASN A 725 18.73 -1.45 -17.72
N GLY A 726 17.59 -1.98 -17.25
CA GLY A 726 17.09 -1.81 -15.90
C GLY A 726 16.10 -0.65 -15.73
N ARG A 727 15.86 0.15 -16.79
CA ARG A 727 14.82 1.20 -16.83
C ARG A 727 13.52 0.77 -17.53
N GLN A 728 13.39 -0.50 -17.91
CA GLN A 728 12.22 -1.00 -18.66
C GLN A 728 10.89 -0.80 -17.90
N ALA A 729 10.91 -0.73 -16.57
CA ALA A 729 9.71 -0.51 -15.76
C ALA A 729 9.24 0.95 -15.68
N PHE A 730 10.00 1.90 -16.22
CA PHE A 730 9.71 3.33 -16.17
C PHE A 730 9.24 3.91 -17.51
N VAL A 731 9.30 3.13 -18.59
CA VAL A 731 8.82 3.54 -19.91
C VAL A 731 7.30 3.41 -19.97
N SER A 732 6.63 4.44 -20.48
CA SER A 732 5.17 4.43 -20.63
C SER A 732 4.78 3.67 -21.92
N GLU A 733 3.73 2.85 -21.87
CA GLU A 733 3.23 2.14 -23.07
C GLU A 733 2.76 3.09 -24.20
N GLU A 734 2.57 4.40 -23.94
CA GLU A 734 2.23 5.39 -24.96
C GLU A 734 3.43 5.80 -25.84
N GLU A 735 4.67 5.66 -25.37
CA GLU A 735 5.87 5.98 -26.17
C GLU A 735 6.25 4.86 -27.15
N ALA A 736 5.77 3.64 -26.92
CA ALA A 736 6.03 2.48 -27.79
C ALA A 736 5.08 2.38 -29.01
N GLU A 737 4.04 3.22 -29.11
CA GLU A 737 3.14 3.28 -30.27
C GLU A 737 3.41 4.48 -31.21
N GLU A 738 4.34 5.38 -30.88
CA GLU A 738 4.75 6.50 -31.74
C GLU A 738 6.10 6.31 -32.48
N GLU A 739 6.76 5.15 -32.32
CA GLU A 739 7.86 4.68 -33.18
C GLU A 739 7.40 3.57 -34.14
#